data_AF-A0A1W0AAU6-F1
#
_entry.id   AF-A0A1W0AAU6-F1
#
_cell.length_a   1.000
_cell.length_b   1.000
_cell.length_c   1.000
_cell.angle_alpha   90.00
_cell.angle_beta   90.00
_cell.angle_gamma   90.00
#
_symmetry.space_group_name_H-M   'P 1'
#
loop_
_entity.id
_entity.type
_entity.pdbx_description
1 polymer ?
#
loop_
_entity_poly.entity_id
_entity_poly.type
_entity_poly.pdbx_seq_one_letter_code
_entity_poly.pdbx_strand_id
1 'polypeptide(L)'
;MVSQLFTLEEFQERVESQCSPQYSADDWESIDGLACRTPTEFSSAITIHDDVVIKDNKERFTLIAFLLVLGFIGGVLQVFCQWAIYEIQALQIASMGLEVPIESYALWTLCSLFFVIAAVVWTILSPAAAGSGIAQMKVVLTGIDHTLYLPGYFSLWTLLCKIGGLISANGAGLYVGTEGVFVHIMAVVAHNLLQLRVFRKCQEHLFVRLQLLGASSAVAVSSAFGSPIGGVLFSIEVTATYYLVSNYFKAFVSSVTATWMVLCTTRIFGRKILLDEIVLDSEAPINLLTELPLALILGVLMGALSWSILFATKYFAKLRKSCNTAPSTCMSVFMRWIDPAIMGLITATCTYFGTKYEVLYSLPALLSDPPVGSLWTLAINALLPVMLLPLSVTLKFPTGVWLPNFVGGAACGRFYALLIHQIWPQANINDAQFALIGAGCLTGAATRTVSAAVIALEIVGNLQCARSMLCAVILSIGVSTLSGLPSIYDVLGEASGLPYLPVLAFDSKQTASDILHRDVVYLSKSTTMIKILLALNRLPNHEIPVVNNDKEKKLLGVVSVEELKLIVERFYKNHNLDNFEHDWGDKLSSSPKTNLVSPFSFQKTVPTLDHIYATLRRGRSLSVNACGQDLFPIHPLFMMDDVKMSSLLSQGWSTRKQVLLQESIELPLDCIQPLTVTLSKATALEDVHVLFTMLRLDHIYVTEFDKLDIGNMSLMAKVRRCAGVLLDAQFVSFSTRNGPKNGSSRWQERTVQIDRSGLLQPNIAQALLKDNKTMQAINAKKKKSKENELVRSLRSMIEVRGPITVAEFMRHALSDPLHGYYMKRDVFGKKGDFTTAPEISQMFGELIGIWCIATWQQLGMPSAINIVEMGPGRGSLMQDFIRTAKQFPPFYNALNIQMVEISPALRKIQLEKLDVIVGESGKEGKLPDNGPTIAWYEDVSDLPTGTPSLYIAQELFDALPVHQFEYTSKGWCERLIDIDVSDSEDHFCFVLSPGPTAATRVYIGREKVFNPSSNVIKHLSSDNSTTPHDILKNINAAAVLQQSQLQENTLPNEPKAPASPILSPNVAVGDRIEISPTGIAIIQDVSRRIAQDGGAALIVDYGRDHPSEVSLRGIQNHEFVSVLREPGDVDLSIDVDFSTLRRYATESGEVKAFGPIEQGLFLKEMGIEHRMAALFQNCSEETQEEIYKAYERLVHPDQMGTIFKAMALISTKVPGVPVAFGGDHN
;
A
#
# COMPACT_ATOMS: atom_id res chain seq x y z
N MET A 1 -3.48 6.08 -14.45
CA MET A 1 -3.77 4.74 -13.89
C MET A 1 -2.52 3.96 -13.48
N VAL A 2 -1.31 4.31 -13.93
CA VAL A 2 -0.03 3.72 -13.47
C VAL A 2 0.50 4.36 -12.16
N SER A 3 -0.21 5.33 -11.57
CA SER A 3 0.24 6.12 -10.41
C SER A 3 -0.25 5.59 -9.05
N GLN A 4 -0.67 4.32 -8.94
CA GLN A 4 -1.16 3.72 -7.69
C GLN A 4 -0.54 2.35 -7.42
N LEU A 5 0.76 2.21 -7.67
CA LEU A 5 1.54 1.16 -7.02
C LEU A 5 2.09 1.76 -5.72
N PHE A 6 1.30 1.68 -4.65
CA PHE A 6 1.81 1.89 -3.30
C PHE A 6 2.82 0.78 -3.01
N THR A 7 4.04 1.14 -2.61
CA THR A 7 4.98 0.15 -2.09
C THR A 7 4.53 -0.27 -0.69
N LEU A 8 4.87 -1.51 -0.31
CA LEU A 8 4.50 -2.05 1.00
C LEU A 8 5.11 -1.22 2.14
N GLU A 9 6.27 -0.60 1.90
CA GLU A 9 7.01 0.28 2.80
C GLU A 9 6.28 1.61 3.07
N GLU A 10 5.76 2.29 2.03
CA GLU A 10 4.96 3.52 2.21
C GLU A 10 3.65 3.26 2.98
N PHE A 11 3.09 2.06 2.87
CA PHE A 11 1.93 1.64 3.64
C PHE A 11 2.31 1.27 5.07
N GLN A 12 3.44 0.59 5.30
CA GLN A 12 3.95 0.31 6.64
C GLN A 12 4.20 1.60 7.44
N GLU A 13 4.87 2.60 6.88
CA GLU A 13 5.06 3.91 7.55
C GLU A 13 3.73 4.60 7.87
N ARG A 14 2.73 4.46 6.99
CA ARG A 14 1.40 5.08 7.15
C ARG A 14 0.52 4.32 8.16
N VAL A 15 0.65 3.01 8.25
CA VAL A 15 0.01 2.18 9.29
C VAL A 15 0.69 2.38 10.63
N GLU A 16 2.03 2.41 10.69
CA GLU A 16 2.79 2.64 11.92
C GLU A 16 2.60 4.04 12.50
N SER A 17 2.30 5.04 11.66
CA SER A 17 1.94 6.39 12.12
C SER A 17 0.49 6.53 12.61
N GLN A 18 -0.43 5.65 12.17
CA GLN A 18 -1.85 5.65 12.57
C GLN A 18 -2.21 4.59 13.62
N CYS A 19 -1.39 3.56 13.80
CA CYS A 19 -1.57 2.48 14.75
C CYS A 19 -0.57 2.63 15.89
N SER A 20 -1.05 2.66 17.13
CA SER A 20 -0.20 2.72 18.32
C SER A 20 0.40 1.34 18.61
N PRO A 21 1.74 1.13 18.55
CA PRO A 21 2.33 -0.11 19.07
C PRO A 21 2.10 -0.17 20.58
N GLN A 22 1.43 -1.23 21.06
CA GLN A 22 0.88 -1.27 22.42
C GLN A 22 1.88 -1.66 23.53
N TYR A 23 3.10 -2.11 23.24
CA TYR A 23 4.05 -2.56 24.27
C TYR A 23 5.51 -2.26 23.91
N SER A 24 6.25 -1.60 24.80
CA SER A 24 7.72 -1.58 24.75
C SER A 24 8.27 -2.86 25.38
N ALA A 25 9.47 -3.29 24.99
CA ALA A 25 10.14 -4.46 25.59
C ALA A 25 10.23 -4.36 27.13
N ASP A 26 10.28 -3.13 27.67
CA ASP A 26 10.37 -2.84 29.10
C ASP A 26 9.07 -3.11 29.90
N ASP A 27 7.88 -3.14 29.27
CA ASP A 27 6.63 -3.39 30.00
C ASP A 27 6.53 -4.85 30.52
N TRP A 28 7.32 -5.77 29.94
CA TRP A 28 7.41 -7.18 30.35
C TRP A 28 8.37 -7.42 31.52
N GLU A 29 9.28 -6.49 31.83
CA GLU A 29 10.22 -6.62 32.95
C GLU A 29 9.58 -6.29 34.31
N SER A 30 8.43 -5.60 34.32
CA SER A 30 7.72 -5.23 35.57
C SER A 30 6.83 -6.35 36.15
N ILE A 31 6.83 -7.54 35.55
CA ILE A 31 6.08 -8.71 36.01
C ILE A 31 7.10 -9.76 36.50
N ASP A 32 7.57 -9.57 37.72
CA ASP A 32 8.43 -10.51 38.42
C ASP A 32 7.85 -11.93 38.37
N GLY A 33 8.48 -12.81 37.58
CA GLY A 33 8.25 -14.26 37.68
C GLY A 33 7.98 -15.04 36.39
N LEU A 34 8.30 -14.53 35.20
CA LEU A 34 8.15 -15.31 33.96
C LEU A 34 9.46 -15.42 33.17
N ALA A 35 10.11 -16.58 33.30
CA ALA A 35 11.04 -17.07 32.30
C ALA A 35 10.22 -17.47 31.05
N CYS A 36 10.00 -16.54 30.12
CA CYS A 36 9.40 -16.85 28.82
C CYS A 36 10.16 -16.21 27.65
N ARG A 37 10.34 -17.09 26.66
CA ARG A 37 10.74 -16.96 25.25
C ARG A 37 11.19 -15.59 24.74
N THR A 38 12.36 -15.62 24.12
CA THR A 38 13.15 -14.51 23.57
C THR A 38 12.42 -13.59 22.58
N PRO A 39 12.87 -12.33 22.42
CA PRO A 39 12.28 -11.30 21.53
C PRO A 39 12.29 -11.64 20.02
N THR A 40 12.82 -12.80 19.63
CA THR A 40 12.78 -13.33 18.27
C THR A 40 11.38 -13.72 17.78
N GLU A 41 10.40 -13.89 18.67
CA GLU A 41 8.99 -14.13 18.28
C GLU A 41 8.16 -12.85 18.11
N PHE A 42 8.63 -11.67 18.53
CA PHE A 42 7.91 -10.40 18.24
C PHE A 42 7.98 -9.98 16.76
N SER A 43 9.03 -10.43 16.06
CA SER A 43 9.10 -10.43 14.59
C SER A 43 8.05 -11.34 13.94
N SER A 44 7.37 -12.22 14.69
CA SER A 44 6.37 -13.14 14.16
C SER A 44 4.94 -12.58 14.13
N ALA A 45 4.67 -11.45 14.81
CA ALA A 45 3.33 -10.87 14.90
C ALA A 45 3.10 -9.73 13.87
N ILE A 46 4.18 -9.04 13.49
CA ILE A 46 4.27 -8.17 12.30
C ILE A 46 5.27 -8.79 11.32
N THR A 47 5.27 -10.11 11.18
CA THR A 47 5.57 -10.65 9.86
C THR A 47 4.32 -10.33 9.07
N ILE A 48 4.45 -9.43 8.10
CA ILE A 48 3.65 -9.50 6.89
C ILE A 48 3.46 -11.00 6.62
N HIS A 49 2.22 -11.47 6.52
CA HIS A 49 1.89 -12.88 6.21
C HIS A 49 2.43 -13.35 4.84
N ASP A 50 3.49 -12.72 4.34
CA ASP A 50 4.36 -13.19 3.27
C ASP A 50 5.18 -14.42 3.71
N ASP A 51 5.52 -14.54 5.01
CA ASP A 51 6.38 -15.64 5.53
C ASP A 51 5.64 -16.77 6.27
N VAL A 52 4.35 -16.60 6.56
CA VAL A 52 3.45 -17.72 6.85
C VAL A 52 2.84 -18.04 5.49
N VAL A 53 3.33 -19.02 4.75
CA VAL A 53 2.88 -20.40 4.88
C VAL A 53 3.82 -21.23 4.02
N ILE A 54 4.79 -21.83 4.71
CA ILE A 54 5.32 -23.19 4.57
C ILE A 54 6.85 -23.14 4.78
N LYS A 55 7.26 -23.39 6.02
CA LYS A 55 8.66 -23.75 6.34
C LYS A 55 8.94 -25.23 6.04
N ASP A 56 7.90 -26.07 5.96
CA ASP A 56 8.00 -27.50 5.69
C ASP A 56 8.05 -27.81 4.18
N ASN A 57 9.17 -28.33 3.67
CA ASN A 57 9.31 -28.73 2.27
C ASN A 57 8.14 -29.58 1.74
N LYS A 58 7.49 -30.37 2.61
CA LYS A 58 6.34 -31.21 2.24
C LYS A 58 5.10 -30.39 1.86
N GLU A 59 4.83 -29.29 2.53
CA GLU A 59 3.67 -28.47 2.21
C GLU A 59 3.94 -27.60 0.97
N ARG A 60 5.20 -27.22 0.67
CA ARG A 60 5.58 -26.52 -0.57
C ARG A 60 5.34 -27.42 -1.76
N PHE A 61 5.73 -28.68 -1.63
CA PHE A 61 5.44 -29.70 -2.63
C PHE A 61 3.94 -29.90 -2.81
N THR A 62 3.17 -29.93 -1.73
CA THR A 62 1.70 -30.06 -1.77
C THR A 62 1.05 -28.87 -2.49
N LEU A 63 1.53 -27.65 -2.25
CA LEU A 63 1.07 -26.44 -2.93
C LEU A 63 1.35 -26.47 -4.43
N ILE A 64 2.57 -26.84 -4.83
CA ILE A 64 2.95 -26.95 -6.24
C ILE A 64 2.11 -28.04 -6.93
N ALA A 65 1.96 -29.20 -6.28
CA ALA A 65 1.12 -30.29 -6.78
C ALA A 65 -0.33 -29.85 -6.98
N PHE A 66 -0.89 -29.07 -6.06
CA PHE A 66 -2.24 -28.49 -6.20
C PHE A 66 -2.35 -27.62 -7.44
N LEU A 67 -1.40 -26.71 -7.68
CA LEU A 67 -1.41 -25.81 -8.84
C LEU A 67 -1.34 -26.56 -10.17
N LEU A 68 -0.51 -27.61 -10.25
CA LEU A 68 -0.41 -28.46 -11.44
C LEU A 68 -1.71 -29.23 -11.70
N VAL A 69 -2.30 -29.83 -10.66
CA VAL A 69 -3.58 -30.57 -10.77
C VAL A 69 -4.71 -29.63 -11.18
N LEU A 70 -4.75 -28.42 -10.62
CA LEU A 70 -5.74 -27.40 -10.98
C LEU A 70 -5.63 -27.02 -12.46
N GLY A 71 -4.40 -26.78 -12.96
CA GLY A 71 -4.16 -26.49 -14.36
C GLY A 71 -4.57 -27.64 -15.29
N PHE A 72 -4.21 -28.88 -14.94
CA PHE A 72 -4.59 -30.07 -15.70
C PHE A 72 -6.11 -30.21 -15.86
N ILE A 73 -6.86 -30.10 -14.75
CA ILE A 73 -8.32 -30.19 -14.77
C ILE A 73 -8.91 -29.05 -15.59
N GLY A 74 -8.40 -27.83 -15.45
CA GLY A 74 -8.86 -26.67 -16.20
C GLY A 74 -8.74 -26.86 -17.71
N GLY A 75 -7.58 -27.31 -18.19
CA GLY A 75 -7.38 -27.51 -19.63
C GLY A 75 -8.27 -28.60 -20.22
N VAL A 76 -8.42 -29.74 -19.55
CA VAL A 76 -9.29 -30.84 -20.02
C VAL A 76 -10.76 -30.42 -20.04
N LEU A 77 -11.22 -29.77 -18.96
CA LEU A 77 -12.61 -29.37 -18.82
C LEU A 77 -12.99 -28.29 -19.84
N GLN A 78 -12.08 -27.37 -20.15
CA GLN A 78 -12.31 -26.35 -21.17
C GLN A 78 -12.51 -26.97 -22.56
N VAL A 79 -11.63 -27.90 -22.95
CA VAL A 79 -11.75 -28.60 -24.24
C VAL A 79 -13.04 -29.42 -24.31
N PHE A 80 -13.44 -30.07 -23.22
CA PHE A 80 -14.72 -30.78 -23.15
C PHE A 80 -15.93 -29.85 -23.33
N CYS A 81 -15.97 -28.72 -22.64
CA CYS A 81 -17.05 -27.74 -22.77
C CYS A 81 -17.14 -27.18 -24.19
N GLN A 82 -15.99 -26.82 -24.79
CA GLN A 82 -15.93 -26.35 -26.18
C GLN A 82 -16.39 -27.43 -27.17
N TRP A 83 -15.96 -28.68 -26.96
CA TRP A 83 -16.41 -29.82 -27.76
C TRP A 83 -17.94 -29.97 -27.72
N ALA A 84 -18.54 -29.97 -26.53
CA ALA A 84 -19.99 -30.12 -26.38
C ALA A 84 -20.78 -28.95 -27.02
N ILE A 85 -20.29 -27.71 -26.90
CA ILE A 85 -20.90 -26.55 -27.54
C ILE A 85 -20.85 -26.70 -29.08
N TYR A 86 -19.69 -27.11 -29.61
CA TYR A 86 -19.51 -27.31 -31.05
C TYR A 86 -20.46 -28.37 -31.61
N GLU A 87 -20.63 -29.52 -30.94
CA GLU A 87 -21.55 -30.57 -31.41
C GLU A 87 -23.02 -30.08 -31.45
N ILE A 88 -23.44 -29.27 -30.48
CA ILE A 88 -24.79 -28.69 -30.46
C ILE A 88 -24.97 -27.70 -31.63
N GLN A 89 -23.97 -26.84 -31.87
CA GLN A 89 -23.99 -25.89 -32.97
C GLN A 89 -23.92 -26.58 -34.33
N ALA A 90 -23.16 -27.68 -34.44
CA ALA A 90 -23.10 -28.51 -35.65
C ALA A 90 -24.47 -29.13 -35.98
N LEU A 91 -25.23 -29.55 -34.96
CA LEU A 91 -26.60 -30.04 -35.13
C LEU A 91 -27.55 -28.94 -35.64
N GLN A 92 -27.38 -27.69 -35.17
CA GLN A 92 -28.11 -26.55 -35.72
C GLN A 92 -27.73 -26.27 -37.17
N ILE A 93 -26.44 -26.25 -37.51
CA ILE A 93 -25.96 -26.05 -38.89
C ILE A 93 -26.48 -27.16 -39.82
N ALA A 94 -26.54 -28.41 -39.36
CA ALA A 94 -27.12 -29.51 -40.12
C ALA A 94 -28.59 -29.27 -40.49
N SER A 95 -29.36 -28.58 -39.64
CA SER A 95 -30.75 -28.19 -39.94
C SER A 95 -30.89 -27.19 -41.09
N MET A 96 -29.82 -26.48 -41.46
CA MET A 96 -29.79 -25.58 -42.61
C MET A 96 -29.68 -26.31 -43.96
N GLY A 97 -29.34 -27.60 -43.95
CA GLY A 97 -29.22 -28.44 -45.15
C GLY A 97 -30.54 -28.92 -45.74
N LEU A 98 -31.69 -28.58 -45.15
CA LEU A 98 -33.02 -28.93 -45.67
C LEU A 98 -33.38 -28.06 -46.89
N GLU A 99 -33.91 -28.67 -47.94
CA GLU A 99 -34.26 -27.98 -49.21
C GLU A 99 -35.38 -26.93 -49.03
N VAL A 100 -36.28 -27.11 -48.06
CA VAL A 100 -37.41 -26.21 -47.80
C VAL A 100 -37.02 -25.10 -46.81
N PRO A 101 -37.00 -23.81 -47.21
CA PRO A 101 -36.51 -22.71 -46.36
C PRO A 101 -37.31 -22.51 -45.05
N ILE A 102 -38.62 -22.73 -45.08
CA ILE A 102 -39.50 -22.54 -43.93
C ILE A 102 -39.24 -23.62 -42.87
N GLU A 103 -39.07 -24.87 -43.29
CA GLU A 103 -38.78 -26.00 -42.41
C GLU A 103 -37.38 -25.88 -41.81
N SER A 104 -36.40 -25.47 -42.64
CA SER A 104 -35.04 -25.17 -42.19
C SER A 104 -35.02 -24.07 -41.11
N TYR A 105 -35.72 -22.96 -41.33
CA TYR A 105 -35.83 -21.88 -40.37
C TYR A 105 -36.55 -22.33 -39.08
N ALA A 106 -37.69 -23.02 -39.22
CA ALA A 106 -38.45 -23.51 -38.07
C ALA A 106 -37.63 -24.47 -37.21
N LEU A 107 -36.89 -25.40 -37.83
CA LEU A 107 -36.05 -26.37 -37.10
C LEU A 107 -34.88 -25.69 -36.40
N TRP A 108 -34.23 -24.71 -37.04
CA TRP A 108 -33.19 -23.89 -36.42
C TRP A 108 -33.72 -23.16 -35.18
N THR A 109 -34.82 -22.43 -35.33
CA THR A 109 -35.43 -21.66 -34.23
C THR A 109 -35.91 -22.57 -33.10
N LEU A 110 -36.53 -23.71 -33.40
CA LEU A 110 -36.95 -24.67 -32.39
C LEU A 110 -35.77 -25.26 -31.62
N CYS A 111 -34.67 -25.57 -32.31
CA CYS A 111 -33.44 -26.05 -31.70
C CYS A 111 -32.84 -24.99 -30.76
N SER A 112 -32.70 -23.74 -31.20
CA SER A 112 -32.22 -22.64 -30.34
C SER A 112 -33.13 -22.42 -29.13
N LEU A 113 -34.45 -22.39 -29.31
CA LEU A 113 -35.40 -22.21 -28.20
C LEU A 113 -35.35 -23.36 -27.19
N PHE A 114 -35.19 -24.61 -27.66
CA PHE A 114 -35.02 -25.77 -26.79
C PHE A 114 -33.80 -25.60 -25.86
N PHE A 115 -32.66 -25.19 -26.41
CA PHE A 115 -31.44 -24.98 -25.62
C PHE A 115 -31.50 -23.74 -24.71
N VAL A 116 -32.20 -22.67 -25.10
CA VAL A 116 -32.49 -21.54 -24.18
C VAL A 116 -33.35 -22.00 -23.00
N ILE A 117 -34.40 -22.78 -23.26
CA ILE A 117 -35.26 -23.35 -22.21
C ILE A 117 -34.44 -24.28 -21.30
N ALA A 118 -33.58 -25.12 -21.87
CA ALA A 118 -32.67 -25.96 -21.09
C ALA A 118 -31.73 -25.13 -20.19
N ALA A 119 -31.17 -24.02 -20.70
CA ALA A 119 -30.34 -23.12 -19.92
C ALA A 119 -31.10 -22.50 -18.73
N VAL A 120 -32.37 -22.13 -18.93
CA VAL A 120 -33.27 -21.66 -17.86
C VAL A 120 -33.51 -22.78 -16.84
N VAL A 121 -33.76 -24.02 -17.27
CA VAL A 121 -33.96 -25.16 -16.35
C VAL A 121 -32.72 -25.38 -15.48
N TRP A 122 -31.51 -25.32 -16.04
CA TRP A 122 -30.28 -25.45 -15.27
C TRP A 122 -30.12 -24.37 -14.20
N THR A 123 -30.47 -23.11 -14.49
CA THR A 123 -30.40 -22.03 -13.49
C THR A 123 -31.50 -22.09 -12.45
N ILE A 124 -32.63 -22.74 -12.76
CA ILE A 124 -33.67 -23.05 -11.77
C ILE A 124 -33.17 -24.11 -10.78
N LEU A 125 -32.48 -25.13 -11.27
CA LEU A 125 -31.91 -26.19 -10.42
C LEU A 125 -30.83 -25.66 -9.47
N SER A 126 -30.10 -24.63 -9.89
CA SER A 126 -29.17 -23.90 -9.03
C SER A 126 -29.13 -22.41 -9.39
N PRO A 127 -29.81 -21.53 -8.62
CA PRO A 127 -29.78 -20.09 -8.86
C PRO A 127 -28.38 -19.48 -8.78
N ALA A 128 -27.49 -20.07 -7.97
CA ALA A 128 -26.09 -19.68 -7.85
C ALA A 128 -25.30 -19.88 -9.15
N ALA A 129 -25.81 -20.66 -10.11
CA ALA A 129 -25.20 -20.84 -11.42
C ALA A 129 -25.48 -19.66 -12.37
N ALA A 130 -26.38 -18.72 -12.06
CA ALA A 130 -26.66 -17.60 -12.96
C ALA A 130 -25.48 -16.62 -13.10
N GLY A 131 -25.38 -15.97 -14.27
CA GLY A 131 -24.38 -14.95 -14.60
C GLY A 131 -22.98 -15.48 -14.89
N SER A 132 -22.06 -14.56 -15.17
CA SER A 132 -20.64 -14.84 -15.39
C SER A 132 -20.02 -15.55 -14.18
N GLY A 133 -20.12 -14.97 -12.98
CA GLY A 133 -19.41 -15.48 -11.81
C GLY A 133 -18.16 -14.69 -11.47
N ILE A 134 -17.61 -13.90 -12.41
CA ILE A 134 -16.50 -12.97 -12.13
C ILE A 134 -16.88 -11.93 -11.06
N ALA A 135 -18.06 -11.32 -11.15
CA ALA A 135 -18.50 -10.32 -10.17
C ALA A 135 -18.63 -10.91 -8.76
N GLN A 136 -19.14 -12.14 -8.64
CA GLN A 136 -19.21 -12.89 -7.40
C GLN A 136 -17.82 -13.28 -6.89
N MET A 137 -16.93 -13.72 -7.79
CA MET A 137 -15.56 -14.07 -7.44
C MET A 137 -14.78 -12.86 -6.92
N LYS A 138 -15.01 -11.67 -7.49
CA LYS A 138 -14.48 -10.40 -7.01
C LYS A 138 -14.86 -10.16 -5.55
N VAL A 139 -16.13 -10.40 -5.19
CA VAL A 139 -16.64 -10.30 -3.80
C VAL A 139 -16.01 -11.36 -2.89
N VAL A 140 -15.83 -12.60 -3.35
CA VAL A 140 -15.18 -13.64 -2.55
C VAL A 140 -13.70 -13.30 -2.29
N LEU A 141 -13.00 -12.77 -3.29
CA LEU A 141 -11.59 -12.42 -3.19
C LEU A 141 -11.32 -11.19 -2.31
N THR A 142 -12.34 -10.35 -2.04
CA THR A 142 -12.24 -9.32 -1.00
C THR A 142 -12.38 -9.86 0.44
N GLY A 143 -12.56 -11.18 0.62
CA GLY A 143 -12.63 -11.82 1.94
C GLY A 143 -14.04 -11.98 2.50
N ILE A 144 -15.09 -11.65 1.73
CA ILE A 144 -16.48 -11.82 2.19
C ILE A 144 -16.83 -13.31 2.24
N ASP A 145 -17.41 -13.76 3.36
CA ASP A 145 -17.82 -15.16 3.52
C ASP A 145 -18.96 -15.52 2.55
N HIS A 146 -18.57 -16.23 1.50
CA HIS A 146 -19.46 -16.83 0.52
C HIS A 146 -20.60 -17.67 1.12
N THR A 147 -20.45 -18.28 2.30
CA THR A 147 -21.53 -19.13 2.84
C THR A 147 -22.69 -18.33 3.42
N LEU A 148 -22.43 -17.10 3.82
CA LEU A 148 -23.46 -16.18 4.30
C LEU A 148 -24.13 -15.42 3.15
N TYR A 149 -23.34 -14.96 2.15
CA TYR A 149 -23.83 -14.06 1.10
C TYR A 149 -24.09 -14.74 -0.26
N LEU A 150 -23.47 -15.88 -0.51
CA LEU A 150 -23.54 -16.62 -1.76
C LEU A 150 -23.77 -18.13 -1.49
N PRO A 151 -24.90 -18.49 -0.83
CA PRO A 151 -25.14 -19.86 -0.39
C PRO A 151 -25.13 -20.82 -1.58
N GLY A 152 -24.34 -21.89 -1.46
CA GLY A 152 -24.19 -22.91 -2.49
C GLY A 152 -23.28 -22.53 -3.66
N TYR A 153 -22.63 -21.36 -3.66
CA TYR A 153 -21.80 -20.91 -4.78
C TYR A 153 -20.63 -21.84 -5.14
N PHE A 154 -20.01 -22.52 -4.17
CA PHE A 154 -18.96 -23.53 -4.39
C PHE A 154 -19.45 -24.99 -4.34
N SER A 155 -20.76 -25.23 -4.48
CA SER A 155 -21.33 -26.58 -4.48
C SER A 155 -20.98 -27.35 -5.75
N LEU A 156 -20.68 -28.64 -5.64
CA LEU A 156 -20.57 -29.55 -6.79
C LEU A 156 -21.87 -29.63 -7.61
N TRP A 157 -23.03 -29.44 -6.98
CA TRP A 157 -24.29 -29.35 -7.71
C TRP A 157 -24.33 -28.10 -8.58
N THR A 158 -23.84 -26.98 -8.06
CA THR A 158 -23.72 -25.74 -8.82
C THR A 158 -22.71 -25.88 -9.96
N LEU A 159 -21.61 -26.62 -9.77
CA LEU A 159 -20.67 -26.96 -10.86
C LEU A 159 -21.39 -27.63 -12.04
N LEU A 160 -22.17 -28.68 -11.77
CA LEU A 160 -22.91 -29.41 -12.81
C LEU A 160 -23.94 -28.52 -13.49
N CYS A 161 -24.74 -27.77 -12.73
CA CYS A 161 -25.72 -26.85 -13.31
C CYS A 161 -25.06 -25.70 -14.10
N LYS A 162 -23.88 -25.23 -13.68
CA LYS A 162 -23.12 -24.18 -14.36
C LYS A 162 -22.60 -24.67 -15.70
N ILE A 163 -22.01 -25.88 -15.75
CA ILE A 163 -21.53 -26.50 -16.99
C ILE A 163 -22.71 -26.79 -17.94
N GLY A 164 -23.78 -27.40 -17.45
CA GLY A 164 -24.97 -27.70 -18.25
C GLY A 164 -25.63 -26.44 -18.81
N GLY A 165 -25.78 -25.41 -17.98
CA GLY A 165 -26.32 -24.11 -18.40
C GLY A 165 -25.39 -23.37 -19.37
N LEU A 166 -24.07 -23.45 -19.19
CA LEU A 166 -23.07 -22.88 -20.10
C LEU A 166 -23.17 -23.49 -21.50
N ILE A 167 -23.16 -24.83 -21.57
CA ILE A 167 -23.25 -25.59 -22.82
C ILE A 167 -24.58 -25.30 -23.50
N SER A 168 -25.68 -25.26 -22.75
CA SER A 168 -27.00 -24.96 -23.30
C SER A 168 -27.12 -23.51 -23.80
N ALA A 169 -26.60 -22.53 -23.07
CA ALA A 169 -26.70 -21.11 -23.45
C ALA A 169 -25.85 -20.79 -24.70
N ASN A 170 -24.60 -21.27 -24.76
CA ASN A 170 -23.74 -21.07 -25.93
C ASN A 170 -24.17 -21.96 -27.11
N GLY A 171 -24.64 -23.18 -26.83
CA GLY A 171 -25.20 -24.09 -27.82
C GLY A 171 -26.49 -23.58 -28.45
N ALA A 172 -27.27 -22.75 -27.75
CA ALA A 172 -28.44 -22.08 -28.32
C ALA A 172 -28.09 -21.02 -29.39
N GLY A 173 -26.81 -20.65 -29.53
CA GLY A 173 -26.37 -19.58 -30.42
C GLY A 173 -26.57 -18.18 -29.85
N LEU A 174 -26.77 -18.05 -28.53
CA LEU A 174 -26.85 -16.75 -27.87
C LEU A 174 -25.53 -15.98 -28.03
N TYR A 175 -25.60 -14.65 -28.13
CA TYR A 175 -24.42 -13.79 -28.28
C TYR A 175 -23.74 -13.57 -26.91
N VAL A 176 -23.18 -14.65 -26.37
CA VAL A 176 -22.56 -14.75 -25.04
C VAL A 176 -21.22 -15.47 -25.15
N GLY A 177 -20.34 -15.28 -24.17
CA GLY A 177 -19.06 -15.98 -24.06
C GLY A 177 -19.06 -17.09 -23.00
N THR A 178 -17.96 -17.83 -22.93
CA THR A 178 -17.74 -18.93 -21.97
C THR A 178 -16.84 -18.55 -20.79
N GLU A 179 -15.92 -17.61 -21.03
CA GLU A 179 -14.81 -17.19 -20.18
C GLU A 179 -15.17 -16.93 -18.71
N GLY A 180 -16.08 -15.99 -18.47
CA GLY A 180 -16.44 -15.59 -17.12
C GLY A 180 -17.13 -16.70 -16.33
N VAL A 181 -17.89 -17.55 -17.01
CA VAL A 181 -18.51 -18.75 -16.44
C VAL A 181 -17.46 -19.78 -16.05
N PHE A 182 -16.42 -19.91 -16.88
CA PHE A 182 -15.33 -20.83 -16.62
C PHE A 182 -14.50 -20.42 -15.39
N VAL A 183 -14.38 -19.12 -15.09
CA VAL A 183 -13.80 -18.61 -13.83
C VAL A 183 -14.54 -19.17 -12.62
N HIS A 184 -15.88 -19.17 -12.64
CA HIS A 184 -16.67 -19.74 -11.54
C HIS A 184 -16.52 -21.26 -11.46
N ILE A 185 -16.56 -21.96 -12.60
CA ILE A 185 -16.34 -23.40 -12.68
C ILE A 185 -15.01 -23.79 -12.02
N MET A 186 -13.92 -23.11 -12.38
CA MET A 186 -12.60 -23.38 -11.82
C MET A 186 -12.48 -23.00 -10.34
N ALA A 187 -13.15 -21.94 -9.89
CA ALA A 187 -13.19 -21.60 -8.48
C ALA A 187 -13.93 -22.68 -7.65
N VAL A 188 -14.99 -23.28 -8.19
CA VAL A 188 -15.68 -24.42 -7.57
C VAL A 188 -14.77 -25.66 -7.54
N VAL A 189 -14.08 -25.96 -8.64
CA VAL A 189 -13.11 -27.06 -8.69
C VAL A 189 -12.00 -26.85 -7.65
N ALA A 190 -11.38 -25.67 -7.61
CA ALA A 190 -10.35 -25.33 -6.64
C ALA A 190 -10.85 -25.47 -5.20
N HIS A 191 -12.05 -24.98 -4.89
CA HIS A 191 -12.65 -25.12 -3.57
C HIS A 191 -12.84 -26.60 -3.17
N ASN A 192 -13.33 -27.44 -4.07
CA ASN A 192 -13.54 -28.86 -3.79
C ASN A 192 -12.22 -29.64 -3.71
N LEU A 193 -11.21 -29.29 -4.50
CA LEU A 193 -9.87 -29.85 -4.39
C LEU A 193 -9.25 -29.54 -3.02
N LEU A 194 -9.42 -28.33 -2.50
CA LEU A 194 -8.96 -27.94 -1.17
C LEU A 194 -9.61 -28.73 -0.03
N GLN A 195 -10.80 -29.30 -0.24
CA GLN A 195 -11.46 -30.15 0.75
C GLN A 195 -10.87 -31.57 0.82
N LEU A 196 -10.09 -31.99 -0.18
CA LEU A 196 -9.46 -33.31 -0.18
C LEU A 196 -8.41 -33.41 0.93
N ARG A 197 -8.28 -34.60 1.54
CA ARG A 197 -7.36 -34.83 2.68
C ARG A 197 -5.91 -34.40 2.40
N VAL A 198 -5.46 -34.51 1.15
CA VAL A 198 -4.10 -34.16 0.72
C VAL A 198 -3.89 -32.63 0.73
N PHE A 199 -4.90 -31.85 0.34
CA PHE A 199 -4.81 -30.39 0.19
C PHE A 199 -5.47 -29.61 1.32
N ARG A 200 -6.13 -30.30 2.27
CA ARG A 200 -6.87 -29.69 3.39
C ARG A 200 -6.03 -28.72 4.21
N LYS A 201 -4.74 -29.01 4.39
CA LYS A 201 -3.80 -28.11 5.08
C LYS A 201 -3.69 -26.74 4.42
N CYS A 202 -3.80 -26.66 3.08
CA CYS A 202 -3.72 -25.40 2.35
C CYS A 202 -4.93 -24.47 2.60
N GLN A 203 -6.02 -24.97 3.20
CA GLN A 203 -7.19 -24.16 3.54
C GLN A 203 -7.17 -23.62 4.98
N GLU A 204 -6.24 -24.07 5.82
CA GLU A 204 -6.15 -23.69 7.24
C GLU A 204 -5.99 -22.17 7.39
N HIS A 205 -5.26 -21.55 6.46
CA HIS A 205 -5.12 -20.10 6.38
C HIS A 205 -6.00 -19.51 5.27
N LEU A 206 -6.89 -18.59 5.65
CA LEU A 206 -7.78 -17.87 4.73
C LEU A 206 -6.99 -17.19 3.59
N PHE A 207 -5.82 -16.64 3.90
CA PHE A 207 -4.94 -15.97 2.94
C PHE A 207 -4.51 -16.89 1.78
N VAL A 208 -3.98 -18.08 2.11
CA VAL A 208 -3.53 -19.06 1.11
C VAL A 208 -4.71 -19.58 0.30
N ARG A 209 -5.84 -19.83 0.95
CA ARG A 209 -7.08 -20.22 0.26
C ARG A 209 -7.50 -19.17 -0.78
N LEU A 210 -7.50 -17.89 -0.43
CA LEU A 210 -7.85 -16.80 -1.37
C LEU A 210 -6.84 -16.67 -2.51
N GLN A 211 -5.55 -16.89 -2.26
CA GLN A 211 -4.53 -16.92 -3.31
C GLN A 211 -4.78 -18.06 -4.32
N LEU A 212 -5.06 -19.26 -3.83
CA LEU A 212 -5.36 -20.43 -4.68
C LEU A 212 -6.67 -20.28 -5.46
N LEU A 213 -7.68 -19.65 -4.85
CA LEU A 213 -8.89 -19.24 -5.55
C LEU A 213 -8.59 -18.18 -6.63
N GLY A 214 -7.72 -17.21 -6.37
CA GLY A 214 -7.24 -16.26 -7.37
C GLY A 214 -6.49 -16.93 -8.53
N ALA A 215 -5.64 -17.92 -8.25
CA ALA A 215 -4.97 -18.72 -9.28
C ALA A 215 -5.96 -19.51 -10.14
N SER A 216 -7.06 -20.01 -9.57
CA SER A 216 -8.10 -20.69 -10.35
C SER A 216 -8.80 -19.80 -11.38
N SER A 217 -8.95 -18.50 -11.09
CA SER A 217 -9.45 -17.51 -12.04
C SER A 217 -8.50 -17.33 -13.22
N ALA A 218 -7.19 -17.28 -12.95
CA ALA A 218 -6.16 -17.21 -14.00
C ALA A 218 -6.14 -18.48 -14.86
N VAL A 219 -6.23 -19.67 -14.26
CA VAL A 219 -6.33 -20.95 -14.97
C VAL A 219 -7.51 -20.95 -15.93
N ALA A 220 -8.68 -20.47 -15.48
CA ALA A 220 -9.87 -20.44 -16.31
C ALA A 220 -9.65 -19.63 -17.58
N VAL A 221 -9.23 -18.37 -17.43
CA VAL A 221 -9.02 -17.44 -18.54
C VAL A 221 -7.89 -17.92 -19.46
N SER A 222 -6.80 -18.45 -18.89
CA SER A 222 -5.64 -18.93 -19.65
C SER A 222 -5.95 -20.18 -20.47
N SER A 223 -6.75 -21.09 -19.92
CA SER A 223 -7.19 -22.30 -20.64
C SER A 223 -8.15 -21.98 -21.78
N ALA A 224 -8.98 -20.95 -21.61
CA ALA A 224 -10.03 -20.64 -22.55
C ALA A 224 -9.53 -19.86 -23.78
N PHE A 225 -8.52 -19.00 -23.59
CA PHE A 225 -7.85 -18.30 -24.70
C PHE A 225 -6.56 -18.96 -25.17
N GLY A 226 -5.99 -19.92 -24.42
CA GLY A 226 -4.64 -20.40 -24.68
C GLY A 226 -3.56 -19.35 -24.41
N SER A 227 -3.86 -18.36 -23.56
CA SER A 227 -3.04 -17.17 -23.29
C SER A 227 -2.62 -17.16 -21.81
N PRO A 228 -1.46 -17.73 -21.44
CA PRO A 228 -1.06 -17.85 -20.05
C PRO A 228 -0.66 -16.51 -19.42
N ILE A 229 0.05 -15.62 -20.12
CA ILE A 229 0.44 -14.33 -19.54
C ILE A 229 -0.78 -13.40 -19.53
N GLY A 230 -1.49 -13.32 -20.65
CA GLY A 230 -2.68 -12.50 -20.77
C GLY A 230 -3.77 -12.91 -19.79
N GLY A 231 -3.98 -14.21 -19.58
CA GLY A 231 -4.97 -14.74 -18.64
C GLY A 231 -4.65 -14.46 -17.17
N VAL A 232 -3.37 -14.51 -16.76
CA VAL A 232 -2.95 -14.11 -15.41
C VAL A 232 -3.17 -12.62 -15.19
N LEU A 233 -2.73 -11.77 -16.13
CA LEU A 233 -2.91 -10.32 -16.03
C LEU A 233 -4.38 -9.93 -15.99
N PHE A 234 -5.21 -10.55 -16.83
CA PHE A 234 -6.66 -10.31 -16.83
C PHE A 234 -7.32 -10.72 -15.52
N SER A 235 -6.93 -11.88 -14.96
CA SER A 235 -7.41 -12.30 -13.65
C SER A 235 -7.05 -11.27 -12.58
N ILE A 236 -5.83 -10.75 -12.59
CA ILE A 236 -5.37 -9.73 -11.64
C ILE A 236 -6.17 -8.44 -11.78
N GLU A 237 -6.25 -7.89 -12.99
CA GLU A 237 -6.91 -6.62 -13.28
C GLU A 237 -8.40 -6.61 -12.93
N VAL A 238 -9.10 -7.74 -13.09
CA VAL A 238 -10.56 -7.81 -12.90
C VAL A 238 -10.95 -8.24 -11.49
N THR A 239 -10.17 -9.12 -10.86
CA THR A 239 -10.60 -9.80 -9.62
C THR A 239 -10.04 -9.19 -8.33
N ALA A 240 -8.97 -8.40 -8.40
CA ALA A 240 -8.32 -7.85 -7.22
C ALA A 240 -7.99 -6.36 -7.39
N THR A 241 -8.17 -5.57 -6.33
CA THR A 241 -7.67 -4.19 -6.25
C THR A 241 -6.19 -4.15 -5.85
N TYR A 242 -5.77 -5.11 -5.02
CA TYR A 242 -4.39 -5.31 -4.61
C TYR A 242 -4.01 -6.77 -4.85
N TYR A 243 -2.85 -6.99 -5.46
CA TYR A 243 -2.39 -8.31 -5.83
C TYR A 243 -0.95 -8.54 -5.41
N LEU A 244 -0.74 -9.58 -4.62
CA LEU A 244 0.58 -9.93 -4.11
C LEU A 244 1.44 -10.54 -5.22
N VAL A 245 2.70 -10.08 -5.35
CA VAL A 245 3.64 -10.58 -6.37
C VAL A 245 3.87 -12.09 -6.22
N SER A 246 3.89 -12.61 -5.00
CA SER A 246 4.04 -14.06 -4.77
C SER A 246 2.87 -14.89 -5.35
N ASN A 247 1.67 -14.30 -5.44
CA ASN A 247 0.51 -14.95 -6.06
C ASN A 247 0.57 -14.94 -7.60
N TYR A 248 1.35 -14.02 -8.18
CA TYR A 248 1.55 -13.96 -9.64
C TYR A 248 2.18 -15.25 -10.15
N PHE A 249 3.26 -15.70 -9.49
CA PHE A 249 3.95 -16.94 -9.86
C PHE A 249 3.06 -18.18 -9.70
N LYS A 250 2.24 -18.24 -8.63
CA LYS A 250 1.30 -19.35 -8.41
C LYS A 250 0.28 -19.44 -9.54
N ALA A 251 -0.33 -18.31 -9.88
CA ALA A 251 -1.26 -18.20 -11.00
C ALA A 251 -0.58 -18.58 -12.32
N PHE A 252 0.62 -18.03 -12.60
CA PHE A 252 1.37 -18.27 -13.83
C PHE A 252 1.71 -19.75 -14.04
N VAL A 253 2.23 -20.45 -13.03
CA VAL A 253 2.55 -21.89 -13.12
C VAL A 253 1.29 -22.72 -13.43
N SER A 254 0.18 -22.43 -12.76
CA SER A 254 -1.08 -23.12 -13.01
C SER A 254 -1.66 -22.81 -14.40
N SER A 255 -1.53 -21.56 -14.87
CA SER A 255 -1.97 -21.12 -16.19
C SER A 255 -1.19 -21.77 -17.32
N VAL A 256 0.13 -21.83 -17.24
CA VAL A 256 0.98 -22.52 -18.22
C VAL A 256 0.62 -24.01 -18.30
N THR A 257 0.39 -24.64 -17.15
CA THR A 257 -0.05 -26.05 -17.09
C THR A 257 -1.41 -26.24 -17.78
N ALA A 258 -2.33 -25.30 -17.57
CA ALA A 258 -3.65 -25.35 -18.20
C ALA A 258 -3.57 -25.17 -19.72
N THR A 259 -2.85 -24.17 -20.20
CA THR A 259 -2.63 -23.94 -21.64
C THR A 259 -1.94 -25.14 -22.28
N TRP A 260 -0.90 -25.70 -21.65
CA TRP A 260 -0.25 -26.92 -22.12
C TRP A 260 -1.23 -28.08 -22.23
N MET A 261 -2.09 -28.26 -21.22
CA MET A 261 -3.08 -29.34 -21.25
C MET A 261 -4.16 -29.13 -22.32
N VAL A 262 -4.55 -27.89 -22.62
CA VAL A 262 -5.43 -27.57 -23.76
C VAL A 262 -4.77 -28.00 -25.06
N LEU A 263 -3.49 -27.65 -25.28
CA LEU A 263 -2.75 -28.02 -26.49
C LEU A 263 -2.65 -29.54 -26.64
N CYS A 264 -2.30 -30.26 -25.58
CA CYS A 264 -2.20 -31.71 -25.58
C CYS A 264 -3.55 -32.39 -25.87
N THR A 265 -4.61 -31.97 -25.18
CA THR A 265 -5.94 -32.56 -25.32
C THR A 265 -6.49 -32.32 -26.72
N THR A 266 -6.40 -31.10 -27.23
CA THR A 266 -6.91 -30.74 -28.57
C THR A 266 -6.18 -31.51 -29.68
N ARG A 267 -4.87 -31.71 -29.56
CA ARG A 267 -4.09 -32.55 -30.49
C ARG A 267 -4.49 -34.02 -30.44
N ILE A 268 -4.76 -34.58 -29.25
CA ILE A 268 -5.23 -35.97 -29.10
C ILE A 268 -6.57 -36.18 -29.81
N PHE A 269 -7.48 -35.20 -29.74
CA PHE A 269 -8.77 -35.25 -30.44
C PHE A 269 -8.71 -34.84 -31.91
N GLY A 270 -7.51 -34.56 -32.46
CA GLY A 270 -7.33 -34.22 -33.88
C GLY A 270 -8.01 -32.92 -34.32
N ARG A 271 -8.27 -32.00 -33.38
CA ARG A 271 -8.89 -30.69 -33.69
C ARG A 271 -7.82 -29.62 -33.87
N LYS A 272 -8.12 -28.63 -34.69
CA LYS A 272 -7.27 -27.45 -34.87
C LYS A 272 -7.46 -26.50 -33.69
N ILE A 273 -6.36 -25.92 -33.22
CA ILE A 273 -6.41 -24.84 -32.22
C ILE A 273 -6.72 -23.54 -32.97
N LEU A 274 -7.30 -22.55 -32.29
CA LEU A 274 -7.63 -21.24 -32.88
C LEU A 274 -6.42 -20.59 -33.60
N LEU A 275 -5.22 -20.74 -33.03
CA LEU A 275 -3.93 -20.32 -33.64
C LEU A 275 -3.65 -21.02 -34.98
N ASP A 276 -4.01 -22.30 -35.13
CA ASP A 276 -3.78 -23.07 -36.36
C ASP A 276 -4.77 -22.71 -37.48
N GLU A 277 -5.85 -21.97 -37.14
CA GLU A 277 -6.86 -21.49 -38.09
C GLU A 277 -6.61 -20.06 -38.58
N ILE A 278 -5.80 -19.28 -37.86
CA ILE A 278 -5.46 -17.89 -38.23
C ILE A 278 -4.31 -17.92 -39.23
N VAL A 279 -4.56 -17.44 -40.46
CA VAL A 279 -3.55 -17.33 -41.52
C VAL A 279 -3.17 -15.87 -41.69
N LEU A 280 -1.90 -15.52 -41.42
CA LEU A 280 -1.37 -14.16 -41.56
C LEU A 280 -0.29 -14.09 -42.64
N ASP A 281 -0.36 -13.06 -43.49
CA ASP A 281 0.72 -12.74 -44.41
C ASP A 281 1.86 -12.01 -43.67
N SER A 282 3.02 -12.67 -43.53
CA SER A 282 4.17 -12.18 -42.76
C SER A 282 5.02 -11.11 -43.48
N GLU A 283 4.66 -10.70 -44.71
CA GLU A 283 5.54 -9.90 -45.59
C GLU A 283 5.12 -8.42 -45.77
N ALA A 284 4.05 -7.94 -45.12
CA ALA A 284 3.61 -6.56 -45.31
C ALA A 284 4.55 -5.53 -44.62
N PRO A 285 5.07 -4.51 -45.34
CA PRO A 285 5.96 -3.50 -44.77
C PRO A 285 5.21 -2.55 -43.82
N ILE A 286 5.71 -2.43 -42.59
CA ILE A 286 5.07 -1.65 -41.50
C ILE A 286 5.44 -0.17 -41.62
N ASN A 287 4.43 0.69 -41.76
CA ASN A 287 4.58 2.14 -41.67
C ASN A 287 4.04 2.64 -40.34
N LEU A 288 4.86 2.60 -39.29
CA LEU A 288 4.48 3.02 -37.94
C LEU A 288 3.90 4.46 -37.90
N LEU A 289 4.39 5.33 -38.77
CA LEU A 289 3.97 6.74 -38.89
C LEU A 289 2.52 6.89 -39.34
N THR A 290 1.99 5.95 -40.13
CA THR A 290 0.59 5.96 -40.59
C THR A 290 -0.29 5.09 -39.71
N GLU A 291 0.20 3.94 -39.26
CA GLU A 291 -0.59 3.00 -38.46
C GLU A 291 -0.94 3.54 -37.08
N LEU A 292 0.00 4.16 -36.36
CA LEU A 292 -0.25 4.58 -34.97
C LEU A 292 -1.35 5.65 -34.88
N PRO A 293 -1.36 6.75 -35.67
CA PRO A 293 -2.45 7.72 -35.63
C PRO A 293 -3.82 7.11 -35.97
N LEU A 294 -3.88 6.22 -36.96
CA LEU A 294 -5.11 5.54 -37.35
C LEU A 294 -5.60 4.57 -36.24
N ALA A 295 -4.69 3.86 -35.60
CA ALA A 295 -5.00 3.00 -34.45
C ALA A 295 -5.55 3.79 -33.26
N LEU A 296 -4.99 4.98 -32.98
CA LEU A 296 -5.51 5.86 -31.93
C LEU A 296 -6.94 6.35 -32.23
N ILE A 297 -7.23 6.72 -33.49
CA ILE A 297 -8.59 7.10 -33.91
C ILE A 297 -9.55 5.92 -33.70
N LEU A 298 -9.15 4.71 -34.12
CA LEU A 298 -9.93 3.50 -33.87
C LEU A 298 -10.18 3.28 -32.37
N GLY A 299 -9.16 3.50 -31.52
CA GLY A 299 -9.29 3.44 -30.07
C GLY A 299 -10.36 4.37 -29.51
N VAL A 300 -10.42 5.63 -29.98
CA VAL A 300 -11.47 6.59 -29.58
C VAL A 300 -12.87 6.10 -29.99
N LEU A 301 -13.01 5.65 -31.23
CA LEU A 301 -14.28 5.14 -31.77
C LEU A 301 -14.78 3.92 -30.96
N MET A 302 -13.88 2.97 -30.66
CA MET A 302 -14.20 1.78 -29.87
C MET A 302 -14.51 2.12 -28.41
N GLY A 303 -13.86 3.12 -27.83
CA GLY A 303 -14.19 3.63 -26.50
C GLY A 303 -15.61 4.21 -26.42
N ALA A 304 -16.02 4.99 -27.42
CA ALA A 304 -17.39 5.53 -27.52
C ALA A 304 -18.44 4.43 -27.77
N LEU A 305 -18.09 3.42 -28.58
CA LEU A 305 -18.94 2.26 -28.80
C LEU A 305 -19.14 1.45 -27.50
N SER A 306 -18.06 1.20 -26.76
CA SER A 306 -18.11 0.53 -25.45
C SER A 306 -19.00 1.28 -24.47
N TRP A 307 -18.92 2.62 -24.44
CA TRP A 307 -19.82 3.43 -23.61
C TRP A 307 -21.30 3.16 -23.91
N SER A 308 -21.66 3.06 -25.20
CA SER A 308 -23.03 2.74 -25.63
C SER A 308 -23.47 1.35 -25.13
N ILE A 309 -22.58 0.35 -25.23
CA ILE A 309 -22.82 -1.02 -24.74
C ILE A 309 -23.01 -1.03 -23.22
N LEU A 310 -22.14 -0.34 -22.46
CA LEU A 310 -22.22 -0.25 -21.00
C LEU A 310 -23.50 0.46 -20.54
N PHE A 311 -23.87 1.55 -21.21
CA PHE A 311 -25.10 2.29 -20.92
C PHE A 311 -26.33 1.43 -21.16
N ALA A 312 -26.42 0.76 -22.33
CA ALA A 312 -27.51 -0.14 -22.65
C ALA A 312 -27.59 -1.31 -21.65
N THR A 313 -26.45 -1.89 -21.28
CA THR A 313 -26.38 -2.99 -20.30
C THR A 313 -26.92 -2.55 -18.94
N LYS A 314 -26.50 -1.37 -18.46
CA LYS A 314 -26.99 -0.78 -17.20
C LYS A 314 -28.50 -0.50 -17.26
N TYR A 315 -28.99 0.03 -18.37
CA TYR A 315 -30.40 0.32 -18.59
C TYR A 315 -31.25 -0.96 -18.53
N PHE A 316 -30.90 -1.99 -19.32
CA PHE A 316 -31.64 -3.26 -19.34
C PHE A 316 -31.55 -4.02 -18.02
N ALA A 317 -30.39 -4.00 -17.35
CA ALA A 317 -30.24 -4.61 -16.04
C ALA A 317 -31.16 -3.96 -14.99
N LYS A 318 -31.27 -2.62 -14.97
CA LYS A 318 -32.20 -1.90 -14.09
C LYS A 318 -33.66 -2.19 -14.42
N LEU A 319 -34.01 -2.21 -15.71
CA LEU A 319 -35.36 -2.52 -16.17
C LEU A 319 -35.80 -3.91 -15.69
N ARG A 320 -34.97 -4.94 -15.95
CA ARG A 320 -35.23 -6.33 -15.52
C ARG A 320 -35.23 -6.50 -14.00
N LYS A 321 -34.41 -5.72 -13.27
CA LYS A 321 -34.42 -5.71 -11.80
C LYS A 321 -35.75 -5.18 -11.27
N SER A 322 -36.20 -4.02 -11.77
CA SER A 322 -37.48 -3.40 -11.40
C SER A 322 -38.68 -4.31 -11.66
N CYS A 323 -38.70 -4.97 -12.83
CA CYS A 323 -39.73 -5.93 -13.17
C CYS A 323 -39.70 -7.19 -12.28
N ASN A 324 -38.51 -7.69 -11.91
CA ASN A 324 -38.38 -8.85 -11.02
C ASN A 324 -38.78 -8.56 -9.57
N THR A 325 -38.67 -7.31 -9.10
CA THR A 325 -39.12 -6.88 -7.77
C THR A 325 -40.62 -6.60 -7.68
N ALA A 326 -41.34 -6.60 -8.79
CA ALA A 326 -42.78 -6.39 -8.80
C ALA A 326 -43.50 -7.59 -8.16
N PRO A 327 -44.52 -7.38 -7.30
CA PRO A 327 -45.19 -8.46 -6.54
C PRO A 327 -46.11 -9.36 -7.38
N SER A 328 -46.21 -9.14 -8.70
CA SER A 328 -47.14 -9.89 -9.55
C SER A 328 -46.54 -11.22 -10.03
N THR A 329 -47.22 -12.33 -9.73
CA THR A 329 -46.86 -13.68 -10.18
C THR A 329 -46.72 -13.76 -11.71
N CYS A 330 -47.55 -13.02 -12.45
CA CYS A 330 -47.49 -12.93 -13.91
C CYS A 330 -46.14 -12.36 -14.39
N MET A 331 -45.64 -11.30 -13.75
CA MET A 331 -44.35 -10.70 -14.12
C MET A 331 -43.18 -11.63 -13.80
N SER A 332 -43.24 -12.38 -12.70
CA SER A 332 -42.22 -13.38 -12.36
C SER A 332 -42.15 -14.52 -13.39
N VAL A 333 -43.31 -15.02 -13.85
CA VAL A 333 -43.37 -16.05 -14.90
C VAL A 333 -42.87 -15.49 -16.24
N PHE A 334 -43.26 -14.26 -16.59
CA PHE A 334 -42.80 -13.60 -17.80
C PHE A 334 -41.27 -13.44 -17.81
N MET A 335 -40.70 -12.88 -16.75
CA MET A 335 -39.25 -12.64 -16.66
C MET A 335 -38.42 -13.94 -16.62
N ARG A 336 -39.03 -15.05 -16.19
CA ARG A 336 -38.35 -16.35 -16.07
C ARG A 336 -38.38 -17.17 -17.35
N TRP A 337 -39.47 -17.13 -18.10
CA TRP A 337 -39.66 -18.00 -19.27
C TRP A 337 -39.81 -17.23 -20.58
N ILE A 338 -40.61 -16.15 -20.57
CA ILE A 338 -40.98 -15.43 -21.78
C ILE A 338 -39.84 -14.50 -22.24
N ASP A 339 -39.24 -13.74 -21.32
CA ASP A 339 -38.12 -12.85 -21.64
C ASP A 339 -36.89 -13.59 -22.24
N PRO A 340 -36.41 -14.71 -21.66
CA PRO A 340 -35.42 -15.57 -22.31
C PRO A 340 -35.85 -16.13 -23.67
N ALA A 341 -37.10 -16.58 -23.81
CA ALA A 341 -37.60 -17.15 -25.06
C ALA A 341 -37.69 -16.11 -26.19
N ILE A 342 -38.11 -14.88 -25.87
CA ILE A 342 -38.10 -13.75 -26.82
C ILE A 342 -36.67 -13.48 -27.29
N MET A 343 -35.71 -13.46 -26.36
CA MET A 343 -34.30 -13.25 -26.71
C MET A 343 -33.72 -14.41 -27.52
N GLY A 344 -34.09 -15.65 -27.21
CA GLY A 344 -33.76 -16.82 -28.00
C GLY A 344 -34.31 -16.73 -29.42
N LEU A 345 -35.56 -16.29 -29.59
CA LEU A 345 -36.20 -16.09 -30.90
C LEU A 345 -35.50 -15.01 -31.72
N ILE A 346 -35.24 -13.84 -31.14
CA ILE A 346 -34.53 -12.74 -31.82
C ILE A 346 -33.14 -13.21 -32.26
N THR A 347 -32.40 -13.86 -31.38
CA THR A 347 -31.04 -14.29 -31.67
C THR A 347 -31.02 -15.42 -32.70
N ALA A 348 -31.94 -16.40 -32.60
CA ALA A 348 -32.08 -17.46 -33.60
C ALA A 348 -32.41 -16.90 -34.99
N THR A 349 -33.27 -15.87 -35.05
CA THR A 349 -33.61 -15.20 -36.31
C THR A 349 -32.40 -14.51 -36.92
N CYS A 350 -31.68 -13.70 -36.12
CA CYS A 350 -30.48 -12.99 -36.58
C CYS A 350 -29.36 -13.94 -37.01
N THR A 351 -29.13 -15.03 -36.26
CA THR A 351 -28.09 -16.02 -36.56
C THR A 351 -28.46 -16.86 -37.78
N TYR A 352 -29.70 -17.30 -37.93
CA TYR A 352 -30.13 -18.06 -39.11
C TYR A 352 -29.88 -17.28 -40.40
N PHE A 353 -30.38 -16.03 -40.49
CA PHE A 353 -30.18 -15.21 -41.68
C PHE A 353 -28.72 -14.78 -41.85
N GLY A 354 -28.02 -14.50 -40.75
CA GLY A 354 -26.61 -14.16 -40.76
C GLY A 354 -25.71 -15.27 -41.31
N THR A 355 -25.96 -16.53 -40.91
CA THR A 355 -25.21 -17.69 -41.39
C THR A 355 -25.63 -18.08 -42.81
N LYS A 356 -26.94 -18.04 -43.13
CA LYS A 356 -27.44 -18.41 -44.47
C LYS A 356 -26.94 -17.50 -45.59
N TYR A 357 -26.82 -16.20 -45.31
CA TYR A 357 -26.34 -15.21 -46.27
C TYR A 357 -24.86 -14.87 -46.10
N GLU A 358 -24.11 -15.65 -45.30
CA GLU A 358 -22.68 -15.45 -45.05
C GLU A 358 -22.32 -14.03 -44.57
N VAL A 359 -23.21 -13.42 -43.81
CA VAL A 359 -23.04 -12.05 -43.26
C VAL A 359 -22.26 -12.07 -41.94
N LEU A 360 -22.33 -13.19 -41.20
CA LEU A 360 -21.63 -13.38 -39.93
C LEU A 360 -20.36 -14.18 -40.12
N TYR A 361 -19.21 -13.53 -39.91
CA TYR A 361 -17.89 -14.15 -39.99
C TYR A 361 -17.42 -14.66 -38.63
N SER A 362 -16.73 -15.81 -38.63
CA SER A 362 -16.07 -16.35 -37.44
C SER A 362 -14.85 -15.51 -37.05
N LEU A 363 -14.41 -15.63 -35.79
CA LEU A 363 -13.24 -14.92 -35.30
C LEU A 363 -11.96 -15.21 -36.11
N PRO A 364 -11.62 -16.48 -36.43
CA PRO A 364 -10.45 -16.77 -37.28
C PRO A 364 -10.56 -16.12 -38.66
N ALA A 365 -11.76 -16.08 -39.25
CA ALA A 365 -11.97 -15.45 -40.55
C ALA A 365 -11.76 -13.92 -40.51
N LEU A 366 -12.19 -13.25 -39.44
CA LEU A 366 -11.96 -11.81 -39.27
C LEU A 366 -10.47 -11.46 -39.10
N LEU A 367 -9.70 -12.36 -38.49
CA LEU A 367 -8.28 -12.17 -38.16
C LEU A 367 -7.31 -12.73 -39.22
N SER A 368 -7.79 -13.41 -40.26
CA SER A 368 -6.95 -13.99 -41.31
C SER A 368 -6.88 -13.11 -42.56
N ASP A 369 -5.86 -13.32 -43.39
CA ASP A 369 -5.77 -12.83 -44.76
C ASP A 369 -6.06 -14.00 -45.74
N PRO A 370 -6.77 -13.78 -46.89
CA PRO A 370 -7.22 -12.52 -47.50
C PRO A 370 -8.45 -11.87 -46.85
N PRO A 371 -8.79 -10.58 -47.18
CA PRO A 371 -9.91 -9.88 -46.58
C PRO A 371 -11.25 -10.55 -46.83
N VAL A 372 -12.01 -10.70 -45.75
CA VAL A 372 -13.31 -11.37 -45.76
C VAL A 372 -14.44 -10.35 -45.78
N GLY A 373 -15.30 -10.46 -46.79
CA GLY A 373 -16.59 -9.78 -46.84
C GLY A 373 -16.61 -8.39 -47.45
N SER A 374 -17.83 -7.93 -47.76
CA SER A 374 -18.09 -6.57 -48.23
C SER A 374 -18.29 -5.61 -47.05
N LEU A 375 -18.10 -4.30 -47.30
CA LEU A 375 -18.26 -3.24 -46.30
C LEU A 375 -19.59 -3.34 -45.52
N TRP A 376 -20.70 -3.63 -46.22
CA TRP A 376 -22.02 -3.76 -45.59
C TRP A 376 -22.16 -5.01 -44.72
N THR A 377 -21.57 -6.15 -45.12
CA THR A 377 -21.60 -7.37 -44.29
C THR A 377 -20.83 -7.19 -42.99
N LEU A 378 -19.68 -6.51 -43.03
CA LEU A 378 -18.90 -6.19 -41.83
C LEU A 378 -19.58 -5.16 -40.95
N ALA A 379 -20.30 -4.18 -41.53
CA ALA A 379 -21.10 -3.24 -40.76
C ALA A 379 -22.21 -3.94 -39.96
N ILE A 380 -22.87 -4.94 -40.55
CA ILE A 380 -23.88 -5.76 -39.85
C ILE A 380 -23.22 -6.61 -38.76
N ASN A 381 -22.08 -7.26 -39.06
CA ASN A 381 -21.35 -8.06 -38.09
C ASN A 381 -20.82 -7.22 -36.90
N ALA A 382 -20.46 -5.96 -37.13
CA ALA A 382 -20.08 -4.99 -36.10
C ALA A 382 -21.26 -4.50 -35.26
N LEU A 383 -22.44 -4.29 -35.88
CA LEU A 383 -23.63 -3.76 -35.20
C LEU A 383 -24.32 -4.80 -34.30
N LEU A 384 -24.27 -6.07 -34.68
CA LEU A 384 -24.95 -7.16 -33.98
C LEU A 384 -24.52 -7.30 -32.50
N PRO A 385 -23.21 -7.31 -32.14
CA PRO A 385 -22.76 -7.28 -30.76
C PRO A 385 -23.35 -6.12 -29.94
N VAL A 386 -23.42 -4.92 -30.51
CA VAL A 386 -23.87 -3.71 -29.81
C VAL A 386 -25.33 -3.83 -29.39
N MET A 387 -26.15 -4.48 -30.21
CA MET A 387 -27.58 -4.65 -29.98
C MET A 387 -27.89 -5.88 -29.13
N LEU A 388 -27.28 -7.03 -29.44
CA LEU A 388 -27.66 -8.30 -28.82
C LEU A 388 -26.93 -8.58 -27.49
N LEU A 389 -25.71 -8.07 -27.30
CA LEU A 389 -24.93 -8.34 -26.08
C LEU A 389 -25.61 -7.78 -24.81
N PRO A 390 -26.01 -6.49 -24.73
CA PRO A 390 -26.67 -5.95 -23.54
C PRO A 390 -27.96 -6.70 -23.16
N LEU A 391 -28.69 -7.16 -24.17
CA LEU A 391 -29.92 -7.91 -24.00
C LEU A 391 -29.67 -9.36 -23.56
N SER A 392 -28.61 -10.00 -24.05
CA SER A 392 -28.28 -11.40 -23.74
C SER A 392 -27.59 -11.55 -22.39
N VAL A 393 -26.66 -10.64 -22.04
CA VAL A 393 -25.87 -10.73 -20.80
C VAL A 393 -26.69 -10.45 -19.55
N THR A 394 -27.72 -9.62 -19.64
CA THR A 394 -28.55 -9.22 -18.49
C THR A 394 -29.59 -10.29 -18.10
N LEU A 395 -29.60 -11.43 -18.80
CA LEU A 395 -30.45 -12.58 -18.48
C LEU A 395 -29.82 -13.47 -17.39
N LYS A 396 -30.66 -14.20 -16.66
CA LYS A 396 -30.24 -15.06 -15.53
C LYS A 396 -29.78 -16.45 -16.00
N PHE A 397 -28.81 -16.52 -16.91
CA PHE A 397 -28.11 -17.75 -17.31
C PHE A 397 -26.60 -17.63 -17.14
N PRO A 398 -25.83 -18.72 -17.17
CA PRO A 398 -24.38 -18.67 -17.22
C PRO A 398 -23.94 -17.99 -18.53
N THR A 399 -23.41 -16.77 -18.44
CA THR A 399 -23.03 -15.97 -19.59
C THR A 399 -21.68 -15.29 -19.39
N GLY A 400 -20.85 -15.27 -20.43
CA GLY A 400 -19.63 -14.48 -20.51
C GLY A 400 -19.81 -13.25 -21.43
N VAL A 401 -18.94 -12.26 -21.26
CA VAL A 401 -18.99 -10.98 -22.01
C VAL A 401 -17.80 -10.74 -22.91
N TRP A 402 -16.71 -11.48 -22.70
CA TRP A 402 -15.42 -11.19 -23.33
C TRP A 402 -15.48 -11.47 -24.84
N LEU A 403 -15.80 -12.72 -25.23
CA LEU A 403 -15.79 -13.15 -26.64
C LEU A 403 -16.71 -12.30 -27.55
N PRO A 404 -17.96 -11.97 -27.17
CA PRO A 404 -18.79 -11.06 -27.96
C PRO A 404 -18.19 -9.67 -28.21
N ASN A 405 -17.55 -9.07 -27.20
CA ASN A 405 -16.88 -7.79 -27.37
C ASN A 405 -15.62 -7.91 -28.23
N PHE A 406 -14.92 -9.04 -28.13
CA PHE A 406 -13.73 -9.32 -28.92
C PHE A 406 -14.05 -9.51 -30.40
N VAL A 407 -15.05 -10.33 -30.72
CA VAL A 407 -15.53 -10.55 -32.09
C VAL A 407 -16.12 -9.26 -32.67
N GLY A 408 -16.92 -8.53 -31.89
CA GLY A 408 -17.47 -7.24 -32.31
C GLY A 408 -16.40 -6.20 -32.61
N GLY A 409 -15.38 -6.12 -31.76
CA GLY A 409 -14.22 -5.26 -31.97
C GLY A 409 -13.42 -5.65 -33.21
N ALA A 410 -13.24 -6.97 -33.45
CA ALA A 410 -12.58 -7.47 -34.65
C ALA A 410 -13.33 -7.06 -35.93
N ALA A 411 -14.65 -7.21 -35.94
CA ALA A 411 -15.49 -6.78 -37.05
C ALA A 411 -15.42 -5.25 -37.27
N CYS A 412 -15.48 -4.45 -36.20
CA CYS A 412 -15.31 -3.00 -36.28
C CYS A 412 -13.94 -2.58 -36.81
N GLY A 413 -12.87 -3.24 -36.35
CA GLY A 413 -11.51 -2.97 -36.79
C GLY A 413 -11.29 -3.30 -38.26
N ARG A 414 -11.79 -4.46 -38.73
CA ARG A 414 -11.73 -4.84 -40.15
C ARG A 414 -12.56 -3.88 -41.01
N PHE A 415 -13.76 -3.52 -40.57
CA PHE A 415 -14.61 -2.52 -41.23
C PHE A 415 -13.90 -1.17 -41.36
N TYR A 416 -13.24 -0.71 -40.29
CA TYR A 416 -12.47 0.53 -40.27
C TYR A 416 -11.30 0.49 -41.28
N ALA A 417 -10.56 -0.62 -41.34
CA ALA A 417 -9.44 -0.78 -42.27
C ALA A 417 -9.90 -0.73 -43.74
N LEU A 418 -10.97 -1.45 -44.09
CA LEU A 418 -11.54 -1.41 -45.44
C LEU A 418 -12.06 -0.02 -45.82
N LEU A 419 -12.66 0.70 -44.87
CA LEU A 419 -13.08 2.08 -45.08
C LEU A 419 -11.89 2.99 -45.37
N ILE A 420 -10.77 2.82 -44.65
CA ILE A 420 -9.53 3.55 -44.92
C ILE A 420 -8.97 3.19 -46.29
N HIS A 421 -8.97 1.92 -46.71
CA HIS A 421 -8.54 1.55 -48.06
C HIS A 421 -9.38 2.21 -49.16
N GLN A 422 -10.69 2.39 -48.93
CA GLN A 422 -11.57 3.08 -49.87
C GLN A 422 -11.33 4.59 -49.92
N ILE A 423 -11.05 5.22 -48.77
CA ILE A 423 -10.83 6.68 -48.66
C ILE A 423 -9.39 7.08 -49.03
N TRP A 424 -8.42 6.28 -48.61
CA TRP A 424 -6.99 6.52 -48.76
C TRP A 424 -6.24 5.24 -49.17
N PRO A 425 -6.31 4.84 -50.46
CA PRO A 425 -5.66 3.61 -50.97
C PRO A 425 -4.14 3.57 -50.77
N GLN A 426 -3.48 4.73 -50.71
CA GLN A 426 -2.03 4.86 -50.53
C GLN A 426 -1.55 4.60 -49.09
N ALA A 427 -2.45 4.44 -48.11
CA ALA A 427 -2.09 4.26 -46.70
C ALA A 427 -1.41 2.90 -46.39
N ASN A 428 -1.56 1.90 -47.28
CA ASN A 428 -0.96 0.57 -47.21
C ASN A 428 -1.01 -0.08 -45.82
N ILE A 429 -2.20 -0.13 -45.21
CA ILE A 429 -2.44 -0.73 -43.90
C ILE A 429 -2.77 -2.23 -44.03
N ASN A 430 -2.52 -3.01 -42.98
CA ASN A 430 -2.93 -4.40 -42.91
C ASN A 430 -4.31 -4.53 -42.22
N ASP A 431 -5.29 -5.06 -42.94
CA ASP A 431 -6.67 -5.19 -42.45
C ASP A 431 -6.80 -6.13 -41.23
N ALA A 432 -6.10 -7.27 -41.23
CA ALA A 432 -6.12 -8.25 -40.14
C ALA A 432 -5.54 -7.67 -38.85
N GLN A 433 -4.49 -6.85 -38.95
CA GLN A 433 -3.92 -6.15 -37.80
C GLN A 433 -4.89 -5.13 -37.21
N PHE A 434 -5.59 -4.36 -38.04
CA PHE A 434 -6.59 -3.42 -37.55
C PHE A 434 -7.83 -4.11 -36.98
N ALA A 435 -8.20 -5.29 -37.50
CA ALA A 435 -9.20 -6.16 -36.87
C ALA A 435 -8.73 -6.56 -35.46
N LEU A 436 -7.49 -7.01 -35.30
CA LEU A 436 -6.94 -7.36 -33.99
C LEU A 436 -6.94 -6.14 -33.05
N ILE A 437 -6.51 -4.96 -33.51
CA ILE A 437 -6.52 -3.71 -32.73
C ILE A 437 -7.94 -3.38 -32.26
N GLY A 438 -8.93 -3.45 -33.14
CA GLY A 438 -10.33 -3.25 -32.78
C GLY A 438 -10.82 -4.23 -31.72
N ALA A 439 -10.45 -5.51 -31.83
CA ALA A 439 -10.80 -6.56 -30.87
C ALA A 439 -10.28 -6.25 -29.46
N GLY A 440 -9.01 -5.86 -29.36
CA GLY A 440 -8.40 -5.42 -28.11
C GLY A 440 -9.05 -4.15 -27.55
N CYS A 441 -9.30 -3.14 -28.39
CA CYS A 441 -9.85 -1.85 -27.98
C CYS A 441 -11.26 -1.94 -27.40
N LEU A 442 -12.18 -2.64 -28.08
CA LEU A 442 -13.57 -2.75 -27.63
C LEU A 442 -13.67 -3.59 -26.35
N THR A 443 -12.94 -4.72 -26.31
CA THR A 443 -12.89 -5.60 -25.14
C THR A 443 -12.28 -4.88 -23.95
N GLY A 444 -11.09 -4.29 -24.09
CA GLY A 444 -10.42 -3.56 -23.02
C GLY A 444 -11.24 -2.40 -22.49
N ALA A 445 -11.94 -1.66 -23.36
CA ALA A 445 -12.85 -0.59 -22.94
C ALA A 445 -14.06 -1.11 -22.16
N ALA A 446 -14.65 -2.25 -22.54
CA ALA A 446 -15.83 -2.82 -21.88
C ALA A 446 -15.49 -3.44 -20.51
N THR A 447 -14.34 -4.13 -20.41
CA THR A 447 -13.88 -4.81 -19.20
C THR A 447 -13.02 -3.94 -18.30
N ARG A 448 -12.50 -2.81 -18.79
CA ARG A 448 -11.54 -1.91 -18.11
C ARG A 448 -10.16 -2.56 -17.87
N THR A 449 -9.68 -3.30 -18.87
CA THR A 449 -8.48 -4.15 -18.73
C THR A 449 -7.49 -3.94 -19.87
N VAL A 450 -6.23 -3.67 -19.56
CA VAL A 450 -5.15 -3.56 -20.57
C VAL A 450 -4.71 -4.95 -21.03
N SER A 451 -4.82 -5.95 -20.16
CA SER A 451 -4.58 -7.37 -20.47
C SER A 451 -5.32 -7.91 -21.69
N ALA A 452 -6.44 -7.29 -22.11
CA ALA A 452 -7.12 -7.62 -23.36
C ALA A 452 -6.20 -7.50 -24.59
N ALA A 453 -5.27 -6.53 -24.60
CA ALA A 453 -4.25 -6.39 -25.63
C ALA A 453 -3.26 -7.56 -25.61
N VAL A 454 -2.82 -7.97 -24.42
CA VAL A 454 -1.87 -9.08 -24.24
C VAL A 454 -2.49 -10.40 -24.69
N ILE A 455 -3.74 -10.66 -24.32
CA ILE A 455 -4.50 -11.84 -24.78
C ILE A 455 -4.61 -11.83 -26.31
N ALA A 456 -4.95 -10.69 -26.92
CA ALA A 456 -5.05 -10.57 -28.38
C ALA A 456 -3.71 -10.89 -29.08
N LEU A 457 -2.60 -10.39 -28.54
CA LEU A 457 -1.26 -10.63 -29.07
C LEU A 457 -0.81 -12.09 -28.90
N GLU A 458 -1.09 -12.72 -27.76
CA GLU A 458 -0.78 -14.14 -27.52
C GLU A 458 -1.61 -15.08 -28.40
N ILE A 459 -2.89 -14.77 -28.62
CA ILE A 459 -3.77 -15.55 -29.50
C ILE A 459 -3.27 -15.52 -30.95
N VAL A 460 -2.71 -14.40 -31.41
CA VAL A 460 -2.24 -14.27 -32.80
C VAL A 460 -0.77 -14.68 -32.96
N GLY A 461 0.03 -14.61 -31.90
CA GLY A 461 1.45 -14.96 -31.92
C GLY A 461 2.33 -13.96 -32.68
N ASN A 462 1.79 -12.79 -33.05
CA ASN A 462 2.51 -11.73 -33.74
C ASN A 462 2.59 -10.45 -32.87
N LEU A 463 3.82 -10.03 -32.54
CA LEU A 463 4.09 -8.86 -31.70
C LEU A 463 4.27 -7.54 -32.48
N GLN A 464 4.19 -7.57 -33.81
CA GLN A 464 4.46 -6.41 -34.66
C GLN A 464 3.53 -5.22 -34.35
N CYS A 465 2.24 -5.48 -34.13
CA CYS A 465 1.25 -4.43 -33.83
C CYS A 465 1.16 -4.06 -32.34
N ALA A 466 2.03 -4.61 -31.46
CA ALA A 466 1.91 -4.46 -30.01
C ALA A 466 1.90 -3.00 -29.55
N ARG A 467 2.75 -2.15 -30.14
CA ARG A 467 2.85 -0.73 -29.79
C ARG A 467 1.55 0.03 -30.10
N SER A 468 1.07 -0.06 -31.35
CA SER A 468 -0.17 0.59 -31.79
C SER A 468 -1.38 0.07 -31.04
N MET A 469 -1.44 -1.24 -30.80
CA MET A 469 -2.48 -1.89 -29.99
C MET A 469 -2.53 -1.33 -28.57
N LEU A 470 -1.41 -1.37 -27.83
CA LEU A 470 -1.39 -0.95 -26.43
C LEU A 470 -1.80 0.51 -26.26
N CYS A 471 -1.29 1.40 -27.11
CA CYS A 471 -1.69 2.81 -27.10
C CYS A 471 -3.18 3.00 -27.40
N ALA A 472 -3.72 2.29 -28.40
CA ALA A 472 -5.13 2.38 -28.77
C ALA A 472 -6.07 1.81 -27.70
N VAL A 473 -5.68 0.71 -27.03
CA VAL A 473 -6.45 0.10 -25.93
C VAL A 473 -6.48 1.00 -24.70
N ILE A 474 -5.34 1.60 -24.33
CA ILE A 474 -5.30 2.56 -23.21
C ILE A 474 -6.19 3.76 -23.52
N LEU A 475 -6.15 4.26 -24.76
CA LEU A 475 -7.00 5.38 -25.19
C LEU A 475 -8.49 5.00 -25.18
N SER A 476 -8.86 3.80 -25.65
CA SER A 476 -10.26 3.33 -25.64
C SER A 476 -10.81 3.18 -24.21
N ILE A 477 -9.98 2.70 -23.28
CA ILE A 477 -10.30 2.66 -21.84
C ILE A 477 -10.49 4.09 -21.31
N GLY A 478 -9.58 5.01 -21.62
CA GLY A 478 -9.69 6.41 -21.22
C GLY A 478 -11.01 7.04 -21.66
N VAL A 479 -11.35 6.93 -22.94
CA VAL A 479 -12.60 7.48 -23.52
C VAL A 479 -13.84 6.88 -22.87
N SER A 480 -13.87 5.56 -22.69
CA SER A 480 -15.02 4.91 -22.04
C SER A 480 -15.14 5.31 -20.56
N THR A 481 -14.04 5.67 -19.87
CA THR A 481 -14.05 6.06 -18.43
C THR A 481 -14.62 7.45 -18.21
N LEU A 482 -14.48 8.35 -19.19
CA LEU A 482 -15.06 9.70 -19.13
C LEU A 482 -16.57 9.71 -18.91
N SER A 483 -17.26 8.62 -19.24
CA SER A 483 -18.70 8.47 -19.01
C SER A 483 -19.11 8.29 -17.54
N GLY A 484 -18.16 8.03 -16.63
CA GLY A 484 -18.43 7.72 -15.22
C GLY A 484 -19.12 6.36 -15.00
N LEU A 485 -19.31 5.54 -16.03
CA LEU A 485 -19.83 4.18 -15.89
C LEU A 485 -18.72 3.20 -15.48
N PRO A 486 -18.99 2.29 -14.52
CA PRO A 486 -18.02 1.28 -14.11
C PRO A 486 -17.88 0.19 -15.18
N SER A 487 -17.02 -0.80 -14.94
CA SER A 487 -16.83 -1.92 -15.87
C SER A 487 -18.12 -2.71 -16.09
N ILE A 488 -18.21 -3.48 -17.18
CA ILE A 488 -19.38 -4.33 -17.43
C ILE A 488 -19.63 -5.33 -16.29
N TYR A 489 -18.56 -5.84 -15.66
CA TYR A 489 -18.67 -6.77 -14.53
C TYR A 489 -19.25 -6.10 -13.29
N ASP A 490 -18.86 -4.85 -13.02
CA ASP A 490 -19.37 -4.06 -11.90
C ASP A 490 -20.83 -3.67 -12.13
N VAL A 491 -21.22 -3.31 -13.36
CA VAL A 491 -22.63 -3.03 -13.72
C VAL A 491 -23.52 -4.25 -13.44
N LEU A 492 -23.06 -5.45 -13.82
CA LEU A 492 -23.79 -6.69 -13.58
C LEU A 492 -23.80 -7.10 -12.10
N GLY A 493 -22.71 -6.83 -11.37
CA GLY A 493 -22.63 -7.03 -9.92
C GLY A 493 -23.59 -6.13 -9.14
N GLU A 494 -23.64 -4.84 -9.47
CA GLU A 494 -24.56 -3.85 -8.89
C GLU A 494 -26.03 -4.24 -9.16
N ALA A 495 -26.33 -4.66 -10.38
CA ALA A 495 -27.66 -5.14 -10.75
C ALA A 495 -28.08 -6.36 -9.91
N SER A 496 -27.14 -7.26 -9.63
CA SER A 496 -27.36 -8.46 -8.81
C SER A 496 -27.50 -8.18 -7.31
N GLY A 497 -27.23 -6.94 -6.86
CA GLY A 497 -27.33 -6.55 -5.45
C GLY A 497 -26.25 -7.20 -4.57
N LEU A 498 -25.08 -7.50 -5.15
CA LEU A 498 -23.98 -8.09 -4.39
C LEU A 498 -23.45 -7.09 -3.36
N PRO A 499 -23.06 -7.56 -2.16
CA PRO A 499 -22.37 -6.77 -1.14
C PRO A 499 -20.93 -6.51 -1.61
N TYR A 500 -20.80 -5.70 -2.65
CA TYR A 500 -19.52 -5.31 -3.19
C TYR A 500 -19.11 -3.99 -2.55
N LEU A 501 -17.87 -3.91 -2.07
CA LEU A 501 -17.26 -2.65 -1.66
C LEU A 501 -16.55 -2.08 -2.90
N PRO A 502 -17.13 -1.11 -3.62
CA PRO A 502 -16.41 -0.48 -4.72
C PRO A 502 -15.19 0.26 -4.17
N VAL A 503 -14.22 0.52 -5.04
CA VAL A 503 -13.32 1.68 -4.87
C VAL A 503 -14.22 2.91 -4.95
N LEU A 504 -14.86 3.23 -3.82
CA LEU A 504 -15.75 4.37 -3.68
C LEU A 504 -14.89 5.61 -3.54
N ALA A 505 -15.33 6.70 -4.16
CA ALA A 505 -14.97 8.02 -3.67
C ALA A 505 -15.62 8.16 -2.29
N PHE A 506 -14.86 7.86 -1.23
CA PHE A 506 -15.31 8.13 0.14
C PHE A 506 -15.50 9.64 0.30
N ASP A 507 -16.57 10.04 0.97
CA ASP A 507 -16.70 11.43 1.40
C ASP A 507 -15.59 11.69 2.42
N SER A 508 -14.77 12.74 2.20
CA SER A 508 -13.58 13.04 3.00
C SER A 508 -13.89 13.37 4.48
N LYS A 509 -15.18 13.45 4.83
CA LYS A 509 -15.67 13.70 6.19
C LYS A 509 -16.04 12.44 6.99
N GLN A 510 -16.10 11.26 6.37
CA GLN A 510 -16.50 10.03 7.06
C GLN A 510 -15.32 9.38 7.79
N THR A 511 -15.56 8.92 9.03
CA THR A 511 -14.52 8.35 9.90
C THR A 511 -14.90 6.95 10.41
N ALA A 512 -13.97 6.24 11.03
CA ALA A 512 -14.22 4.96 11.68
C ALA A 512 -15.35 5.03 12.72
N SER A 513 -15.49 6.17 13.41
CA SER A 513 -16.54 6.42 14.40
C SER A 513 -17.97 6.26 13.83
N ASP A 514 -18.13 6.50 12.54
CA ASP A 514 -19.40 6.33 11.86
C ASP A 514 -19.80 4.84 11.86
N ILE A 515 -18.93 3.96 11.39
CA ILE A 515 -19.24 2.54 11.16
C ILE A 515 -19.03 1.63 12.40
N LEU A 516 -18.72 2.22 13.56
CA LEU A 516 -18.39 1.51 14.79
C LEU A 516 -19.62 0.82 15.42
N HIS A 517 -19.57 -0.50 15.62
CA HIS A 517 -20.60 -1.23 16.38
C HIS A 517 -20.34 -1.17 17.87
N ARG A 518 -21.23 -0.55 18.63
CA ARG A 518 -21.04 -0.26 20.05
C ARG A 518 -21.13 -1.49 20.97
N ASP A 519 -21.90 -2.51 20.62
CA ASP A 519 -22.12 -3.65 21.51
C ASP A 519 -21.03 -4.74 21.32
N VAL A 520 -19.97 -4.69 22.14
CA VAL A 520 -18.85 -5.65 22.13
C VAL A 520 -18.89 -6.54 23.35
N VAL A 521 -18.76 -7.85 23.16
CA VAL A 521 -18.54 -8.83 24.24
C VAL A 521 -17.05 -8.79 24.61
N TYR A 522 -16.74 -8.56 25.88
CA TYR A 522 -15.38 -8.50 26.41
C TYR A 522 -15.27 -9.21 27.76
N LEU A 523 -14.05 -9.53 28.18
CA LEU A 523 -13.73 -10.06 29.50
C LEU A 523 -12.79 -9.12 30.24
N SER A 524 -12.96 -8.96 31.56
CA SER A 524 -12.01 -8.24 32.40
C SER A 524 -10.88 -9.18 32.88
N LYS A 525 -9.69 -8.64 33.18
CA LYS A 525 -8.56 -9.43 33.72
C LYS A 525 -8.96 -10.23 34.96
N SER A 526 -9.72 -9.60 35.86
CA SER A 526 -10.45 -10.27 36.92
C SER A 526 -11.91 -10.42 36.49
N THR A 527 -12.33 -11.63 36.14
CA THR A 527 -13.69 -11.93 35.63
C THR A 527 -14.31 -13.08 36.41
N THR A 528 -15.61 -13.28 36.32
CA THR A 528 -16.28 -14.42 36.97
C THR A 528 -16.41 -15.58 35.99
N MET A 529 -16.44 -16.82 36.51
CA MET A 529 -16.60 -18.01 35.65
C MET A 529 -17.90 -17.96 34.85
N ILE A 530 -18.97 -17.38 35.41
CA ILE A 530 -20.23 -17.16 34.68
C ILE A 530 -20.10 -16.20 33.50
N LYS A 531 -19.27 -15.14 33.61
CA LYS A 531 -18.99 -14.23 32.49
C LYS A 531 -18.20 -14.93 31.38
N ILE A 532 -17.25 -15.81 31.73
CA ILE A 532 -16.51 -16.62 30.75
C ILE A 532 -17.47 -17.56 30.00
N LEU A 533 -18.33 -18.29 30.72
CA LEU A 533 -19.35 -19.16 30.10
C LEU A 533 -20.31 -18.39 29.20
N LEU A 534 -20.70 -17.18 29.62
CA LEU A 534 -21.58 -16.31 28.85
C LEU A 534 -20.91 -15.78 27.58
N ALA A 535 -19.62 -15.43 27.65
CA ALA A 535 -18.81 -15.04 26.50
C ALA A 535 -18.63 -16.21 25.51
N LEU A 536 -18.35 -17.42 25.99
CA LEU A 536 -18.24 -18.65 25.19
C LEU A 536 -19.57 -18.99 24.46
N ASN A 537 -20.71 -18.83 25.14
CA ASN A 537 -22.02 -19.06 24.53
C ASN A 537 -22.42 -17.96 23.52
N ARG A 538 -21.91 -16.74 23.66
CA ARG A 538 -22.17 -15.63 22.73
C ARG A 538 -21.26 -15.66 21.50
N LEU A 539 -20.00 -16.01 21.69
CA LEU A 539 -18.95 -16.01 20.67
C LEU A 539 -18.17 -17.33 20.66
N PRO A 540 -18.79 -18.46 20.24
CA PRO A 540 -18.19 -19.78 20.35
C PRO A 540 -16.97 -20.02 19.45
N ASN A 541 -16.72 -19.16 18.46
CA ASN A 541 -15.65 -19.32 17.46
C ASN A 541 -14.86 -18.01 17.20
N HIS A 542 -14.93 -17.03 18.10
CA HIS A 542 -14.21 -15.76 17.94
C HIS A 542 -13.29 -15.52 19.13
N GLU A 543 -12.16 -14.87 18.87
CA GLU A 543 -11.30 -14.33 19.91
C GLU A 543 -12.04 -13.26 20.72
N ILE A 544 -11.84 -13.28 22.03
CA ILE A 544 -12.57 -12.43 22.96
C ILE A 544 -11.62 -11.36 23.50
N PRO A 545 -11.93 -10.06 23.35
CA PRO A 545 -11.07 -9.01 23.84
C PRO A 545 -11.05 -8.99 25.37
N VAL A 546 -9.85 -8.84 25.94
CA VAL A 546 -9.61 -8.77 27.37
C VAL A 546 -9.26 -7.33 27.76
N VAL A 547 -9.96 -6.78 28.74
CA VAL A 547 -9.73 -5.45 29.29
C VAL A 547 -9.17 -5.52 30.70
N ASN A 548 -8.47 -4.48 31.15
CA ASN A 548 -7.89 -4.42 32.48
C ASN A 548 -8.97 -4.52 33.57
N ASN A 549 -10.00 -3.68 33.49
CA ASN A 549 -11.10 -3.62 34.45
C ASN A 549 -12.39 -3.11 33.79
N ASP A 550 -13.56 -3.51 34.31
CA ASP A 550 -14.89 -3.12 33.80
C ASP A 550 -15.10 -1.59 33.80
N LYS A 551 -14.44 -0.87 34.72
CA LYS A 551 -14.54 0.60 34.84
C LYS A 551 -13.66 1.35 33.85
N GLU A 552 -12.40 0.92 33.69
CA GLU A 552 -11.43 1.61 32.83
C GLU A 552 -11.52 1.17 31.37
N LYS A 553 -11.94 -0.07 31.13
CA LYS A 553 -12.03 -0.73 29.82
C LYS A 553 -10.76 -0.61 28.98
N LYS A 554 -9.59 -0.53 29.59
CA LYS A 554 -8.32 -0.50 28.87
C LYS A 554 -8.08 -1.85 28.19
N LEU A 555 -7.90 -1.89 26.88
CA LEU A 555 -7.69 -3.14 26.12
C LEU A 555 -6.28 -3.69 26.40
N LEU A 556 -6.19 -4.95 26.83
CA LEU A 556 -4.93 -5.66 27.09
C LEU A 556 -4.54 -6.60 25.93
N GLY A 557 -5.53 -7.13 25.21
CA GLY A 557 -5.29 -8.12 24.16
C GLY A 557 -6.54 -8.95 23.89
N VAL A 558 -6.35 -10.13 23.34
CA VAL A 558 -7.40 -11.11 23.05
C VAL A 558 -7.06 -12.46 23.67
N VAL A 559 -8.10 -13.25 23.98
CA VAL A 559 -7.94 -14.64 24.44
C VAL A 559 -8.69 -15.57 23.51
N SER A 560 -8.07 -16.71 23.19
CA SER A 560 -8.70 -17.72 22.34
C SER A 560 -9.81 -18.48 23.09
N VAL A 561 -10.82 -18.93 22.35
CA VAL A 561 -11.88 -19.78 22.91
C VAL A 561 -11.32 -21.08 23.49
N GLU A 562 -10.27 -21.64 22.88
CA GLU A 562 -9.64 -22.89 23.30
C GLU A 562 -8.97 -22.74 24.68
N GLU A 563 -8.25 -21.65 24.91
CA GLU A 563 -7.67 -21.33 26.21
C GLU A 563 -8.75 -21.08 27.27
N LEU A 564 -9.83 -20.36 26.93
CA LEU A 564 -10.96 -20.18 27.84
C LEU A 564 -11.64 -21.51 28.21
N LYS A 565 -11.83 -22.42 27.24
CA LYS A 565 -12.35 -23.77 27.51
C LYS A 565 -11.41 -24.55 28.45
N LEU A 566 -10.09 -24.46 28.26
CA LEU A 566 -9.13 -25.08 29.18
C LEU A 566 -9.20 -24.52 30.60
N ILE A 567 -9.40 -23.20 30.75
CA ILE A 567 -9.57 -22.55 32.06
C ILE A 567 -10.85 -23.06 32.74
N VAL A 568 -11.95 -23.12 32.01
CA VAL A 568 -13.23 -23.64 32.54
C VAL A 568 -13.07 -25.12 32.95
N GLU A 569 -12.42 -25.94 32.13
CA GLU A 569 -12.20 -27.36 32.42
C GLU A 569 -11.36 -27.55 33.69
N ARG A 570 -10.27 -26.79 33.84
CA ARG A 570 -9.43 -26.82 35.06
C ARG A 570 -10.22 -26.37 36.29
N PHE A 571 -11.01 -25.31 36.18
CA PHE A 571 -11.82 -24.81 37.29
C PHE A 571 -12.85 -25.85 37.76
N TYR A 572 -13.55 -26.50 36.82
CA TYR A 572 -14.54 -27.53 37.13
C TYR A 572 -13.91 -28.76 37.78
N LYS A 573 -12.74 -29.20 37.29
CA LYS A 573 -11.97 -30.30 37.89
C LYS A 573 -11.52 -29.97 39.32
N ASN A 574 -11.00 -28.77 39.55
CA ASN A 574 -10.52 -28.35 40.87
C ASN A 574 -11.65 -28.26 41.91
N HIS A 575 -12.88 -27.95 41.49
CA HIS A 575 -14.04 -27.79 42.38
C HIS A 575 -14.98 -29.02 42.39
N ASN A 576 -14.60 -30.12 41.74
CA ASN A 576 -15.42 -31.33 41.57
C ASN A 576 -16.82 -31.02 41.02
N LEU A 577 -16.89 -30.19 39.98
CA LEU A 577 -18.11 -29.84 39.27
C LEU A 577 -18.22 -30.65 37.97
N ASP A 578 -19.39 -31.22 37.71
CA ASP A 578 -19.68 -31.98 36.49
C ASP A 578 -20.36 -31.11 35.41
N ASN A 579 -20.33 -31.60 34.16
CA ASN A 579 -21.05 -31.07 32.98
C ASN A 579 -20.52 -29.74 32.38
N PHE A 580 -19.23 -29.44 32.48
CA PHE A 580 -18.64 -28.24 31.86
C PHE A 580 -18.93 -28.11 30.34
N GLU A 581 -18.92 -29.23 29.60
CA GLU A 581 -19.25 -29.25 28.16
C GLU A 581 -20.70 -28.87 27.86
N HIS A 582 -21.62 -29.10 28.81
CA HIS A 582 -23.02 -28.70 28.67
C HIS A 582 -23.19 -27.21 28.96
N ASP A 583 -22.50 -26.71 29.98
CA ASP A 583 -22.66 -25.33 30.47
C ASP A 583 -22.02 -24.28 29.55
N TRP A 584 -20.95 -24.62 28.81
CA TRP A 584 -20.39 -23.75 27.76
C TRP A 584 -20.99 -23.98 26.36
N GLY A 585 -21.91 -24.93 26.20
CA GLY A 585 -22.73 -25.08 24.98
C GLY A 585 -22.37 -26.20 23.99
N ASP A 586 -21.45 -27.13 24.30
CA ASP A 586 -20.99 -28.17 23.35
C ASP A 586 -21.86 -29.47 23.32
N LYS A 587 -22.71 -29.76 24.34
CA LYS A 587 -23.58 -30.97 24.37
C LYS A 587 -25.08 -30.70 24.53
N LEU A 588 -25.90 -31.27 23.63
CA LEU A 588 -27.38 -31.31 23.68
C LEU A 588 -27.93 -32.20 24.81
N SER A 589 -28.94 -31.70 25.54
CA SER A 589 -29.77 -32.50 26.45
C SER A 589 -30.50 -33.65 25.73
N SER A 590 -30.31 -34.89 26.18
CA SER A 590 -30.90 -36.10 25.59
C SER A 590 -32.38 -36.33 25.93
N SER A 591 -33.28 -36.42 24.93
CA SER A 591 -34.49 -37.28 24.90
C SER A 591 -35.18 -37.27 23.50
N PRO A 592 -36.13 -38.18 23.21
CA PRO A 592 -35.97 -39.59 22.84
C PRO A 592 -36.04 -39.83 21.31
N LYS A 593 -35.61 -41.03 20.91
CA LYS A 593 -35.58 -41.57 19.53
C LYS A 593 -36.95 -41.51 18.84
N THR A 594 -37.01 -40.96 17.63
CA THR A 594 -38.09 -41.26 16.66
C THR A 594 -37.51 -41.57 15.27
N ASN A 595 -37.54 -42.88 14.96
CA ASN A 595 -37.81 -43.59 13.70
C ASN A 595 -37.47 -42.89 12.36
N LEU A 596 -36.51 -43.43 11.60
CA LEU A 596 -36.63 -44.51 10.57
C LEU A 596 -37.23 -44.01 9.24
N VAL A 597 -36.37 -44.09 8.22
CA VAL A 597 -36.57 -43.93 6.76
C VAL A 597 -36.42 -42.51 6.18
N SER A 598 -35.23 -42.23 5.62
CA SER A 598 -35.07 -41.45 4.38
C SER A 598 -33.88 -42.01 3.56
N PRO A 599 -33.97 -42.03 2.22
CA PRO A 599 -33.06 -42.80 1.38
C PRO A 599 -31.73 -42.06 1.16
N PHE A 600 -30.62 -42.81 1.21
CA PHE A 600 -29.27 -42.46 0.72
C PHE A 600 -28.95 -40.95 0.65
N SER A 601 -28.69 -40.32 1.80
CA SER A 601 -27.96 -39.05 1.81
C SER A 601 -26.47 -39.35 1.73
N PHE A 602 -25.86 -38.98 0.61
CA PHE A 602 -24.41 -38.84 0.52
C PHE A 602 -23.95 -37.96 1.69
N GLN A 603 -23.00 -38.47 2.48
CA GLN A 603 -22.41 -37.80 3.64
C GLN A 603 -21.95 -36.38 3.26
N LYS A 604 -22.78 -35.39 3.58
CA LYS A 604 -22.43 -33.97 3.57
C LYS A 604 -21.43 -33.73 4.70
N THR A 605 -20.15 -33.77 4.39
CA THR A 605 -19.14 -33.06 5.19
C THR A 605 -18.76 -31.79 4.42
N VAL A 606 -19.62 -30.78 4.54
CA VAL A 606 -19.27 -29.38 4.25
C VAL A 606 -19.34 -28.68 5.60
N PRO A 607 -18.23 -28.18 6.16
CA PRO A 607 -18.30 -27.41 7.39
C PRO A 607 -18.66 -25.99 6.98
N THR A 608 -19.94 -25.63 7.03
CA THR A 608 -20.38 -24.23 7.13
C THR A 608 -21.74 -24.12 7.81
N LEU A 609 -21.85 -23.08 8.63
CA LEU A 609 -22.91 -22.52 9.48
C LEU A 609 -24.16 -23.32 9.96
N ASP A 610 -24.57 -24.44 9.38
CA ASP A 610 -25.66 -25.27 9.91
C ASP A 610 -25.16 -26.31 10.93
N HIS A 611 -23.87 -26.64 10.92
CA HIS A 611 -23.16 -27.21 12.07
C HIS A 611 -23.04 -26.18 13.22
N ILE A 612 -23.23 -24.90 12.90
CA ILE A 612 -23.19 -23.77 13.83
C ILE A 612 -24.59 -23.48 14.42
N TYR A 613 -25.72 -23.96 13.86
CA TYR A 613 -27.05 -23.77 14.49
C TYR A 613 -28.01 -25.00 14.58
N ALA A 614 -27.85 -26.06 13.77
CA ALA A 614 -28.70 -27.27 13.89
C ALA A 614 -28.28 -28.24 15.01
N THR A 615 -27.17 -28.00 15.71
CA THR A 615 -26.84 -28.71 16.95
C THR A 615 -27.53 -28.07 18.16
N LEU A 616 -28.16 -26.89 18.06
CA LEU A 616 -28.79 -26.20 19.21
C LEU A 616 -30.26 -25.82 18.98
N ARG A 617 -31.03 -26.86 18.64
CA ARG A 617 -32.40 -27.15 19.12
C ARG A 617 -33.57 -26.73 18.22
N ARG A 618 -34.25 -27.77 17.70
CA ARG A 618 -35.44 -27.75 16.83
C ARG A 618 -36.73 -27.38 17.57
N GLY A 619 -37.61 -26.60 16.92
CA GLY A 619 -39.04 -26.51 17.23
C GLY A 619 -39.87 -25.71 16.21
N ARG A 620 -40.56 -26.43 15.30
CA ARG A 620 -41.70 -26.11 14.39
C ARG A 620 -41.69 -24.85 13.48
N SER A 621 -41.67 -25.15 12.17
CA SER A 621 -42.49 -24.60 11.07
C SER A 621 -42.91 -23.12 11.13
N LEU A 622 -42.25 -22.28 10.33
CA LEU A 622 -42.92 -21.19 9.61
C LEU A 622 -42.26 -21.03 8.25
N SER A 623 -43.05 -21.31 7.20
CA SER A 623 -42.75 -20.88 5.84
C SER A 623 -42.67 -19.34 5.83
N VAL A 624 -41.49 -18.78 5.62
CA VAL A 624 -41.36 -17.36 5.31
C VAL A 624 -40.88 -17.26 3.88
N ASN A 625 -41.82 -16.98 2.97
CA ASN A 625 -41.54 -16.38 1.68
C ASN A 625 -40.95 -14.99 1.94
N ALA A 626 -39.63 -14.89 2.11
CA ALA A 626 -38.97 -13.60 2.30
C ALA A 626 -38.65 -12.99 0.94
N CYS A 627 -39.61 -12.20 0.44
CA CYS A 627 -39.32 -11.09 -0.46
C CYS A 627 -38.27 -10.20 0.22
N GLY A 628 -37.26 -9.77 -0.53
CA GLY A 628 -36.14 -9.01 0.00
C GLY A 628 -36.62 -7.74 0.70
N GLN A 629 -36.44 -7.68 2.03
CA GLN A 629 -36.38 -6.44 2.81
C GLN A 629 -35.77 -6.63 4.21
N ASP A 630 -35.75 -7.85 4.80
CA ASP A 630 -35.25 -8.06 6.17
C ASP A 630 -34.25 -9.24 6.32
N LEU A 631 -33.25 -9.34 5.45
CA LEU A 631 -32.24 -10.43 5.46
C LEU A 631 -30.98 -10.06 6.25
N PHE A 632 -31.12 -9.87 7.57
CA PHE A 632 -29.97 -9.91 8.49
C PHE A 632 -30.40 -10.62 9.78
N PRO A 633 -30.06 -11.90 10.01
CA PRO A 633 -30.30 -12.52 11.30
C PRO A 633 -29.21 -12.00 12.26
N ILE A 634 -29.46 -10.86 12.90
CA ILE A 634 -28.81 -10.59 14.18
C ILE A 634 -29.41 -11.63 15.15
N HIS A 635 -28.57 -12.54 15.66
CA HIS A 635 -29.05 -13.59 16.54
C HIS A 635 -29.70 -12.96 17.78
N PRO A 636 -30.93 -13.34 18.20
CA PRO A 636 -31.60 -12.74 19.35
C PRO A 636 -30.84 -12.94 20.68
N LEU A 637 -29.96 -13.95 20.76
CA LEU A 637 -29.03 -14.11 21.91
C LEU A 637 -27.94 -13.03 22.00
N PHE A 638 -27.56 -12.41 20.88
CA PHE A 638 -26.61 -11.29 20.87
C PHE A 638 -27.22 -10.04 21.52
N MET A 639 -28.55 -9.91 21.48
CA MET A 639 -29.33 -8.81 22.09
C MET A 639 -29.94 -9.16 23.46
N MET A 640 -29.73 -10.37 23.99
CA MET A 640 -30.26 -10.74 25.30
C MET A 640 -29.38 -10.21 26.43
N ASP A 641 -30.00 -9.49 27.36
CA ASP A 641 -29.39 -8.94 28.57
C ASP A 641 -28.62 -10.01 29.38
N ASP A 642 -27.44 -9.65 29.88
CA ASP A 642 -26.54 -10.50 30.66
C ASP A 642 -27.25 -11.15 31.86
N VAL A 643 -28.17 -10.40 32.49
CA VAL A 643 -28.97 -10.87 33.63
C VAL A 643 -29.93 -11.98 33.22
N LYS A 644 -30.56 -11.83 32.04
CA LYS A 644 -31.53 -12.81 31.54
C LYS A 644 -30.81 -14.08 31.07
N MET A 645 -29.67 -13.93 30.40
CA MET A 645 -28.85 -15.05 29.92
C MET A 645 -28.22 -15.84 31.08
N SER A 646 -27.68 -15.16 32.09
CA SER A 646 -27.17 -15.80 33.30
C SER A 646 -28.27 -16.51 34.10
N SER A 647 -29.50 -15.95 34.15
CA SER A 647 -30.64 -16.63 34.78
C SER A 647 -31.04 -17.90 34.04
N LEU A 648 -30.91 -17.95 32.71
CA LEU A 648 -31.20 -19.14 31.89
C LEU A 648 -30.10 -20.20 32.00
N LEU A 649 -28.83 -19.80 31.98
CA LEU A 649 -27.70 -20.71 32.20
C LEU A 649 -27.77 -21.35 33.59
N SER A 650 -28.20 -20.59 34.60
CA SER A 650 -28.32 -21.07 35.98
C SER A 650 -29.57 -21.91 36.27
N GLN A 651 -30.49 -22.07 35.31
CA GLN A 651 -31.66 -22.95 35.45
C GLN A 651 -31.21 -24.41 35.56
N GLY A 652 -31.37 -24.99 36.75
CA GLY A 652 -31.02 -26.38 37.04
C GLY A 652 -29.65 -26.59 37.70
N TRP A 653 -28.89 -25.52 37.94
CA TRP A 653 -27.67 -25.58 38.76
C TRP A 653 -28.00 -25.67 40.25
N SER A 654 -27.22 -26.42 41.01
CA SER A 654 -27.32 -26.44 42.47
C SER A 654 -26.91 -25.09 43.06
N THR A 655 -27.45 -24.73 44.23
CA THR A 655 -27.08 -23.48 44.95
C THR A 655 -25.58 -23.40 45.19
N ARG A 656 -24.92 -24.53 45.47
CA ARG A 656 -23.46 -24.62 45.61
C ARG A 656 -22.74 -24.26 44.30
N LYS A 657 -23.21 -24.76 43.16
CA LYS A 657 -22.61 -24.49 41.84
C LYS A 657 -22.80 -23.03 41.43
N GLN A 658 -23.96 -22.44 41.71
CA GLN A 658 -24.23 -21.02 41.43
C GLN A 658 -23.28 -20.09 42.19
N VAL A 659 -23.03 -20.37 43.48
CA VAL A 659 -22.10 -19.57 44.30
C VAL A 659 -20.66 -19.71 43.81
N LEU A 660 -20.21 -20.94 43.48
CA LEU A 660 -18.86 -21.17 42.98
C LEU A 660 -18.60 -20.52 41.61
N LEU A 661 -19.59 -20.51 40.70
CA LEU A 661 -19.42 -19.91 39.38
C LEU A 661 -19.48 -18.36 39.38
N GLN A 662 -19.87 -17.76 40.51
CA GLN A 662 -19.78 -16.32 40.75
C GLN A 662 -18.43 -15.90 41.34
N GLU A 663 -17.56 -16.85 41.67
CA GLU A 663 -16.21 -16.58 42.13
C GLU A 663 -15.39 -15.85 41.05
N SER A 664 -14.64 -14.84 41.47
CA SER A 664 -13.74 -14.08 40.61
C SER A 664 -12.46 -14.87 40.35
N ILE A 665 -12.07 -14.93 39.08
CA ILE A 665 -10.89 -15.63 38.59
C ILE A 665 -10.06 -14.60 37.83
N GLU A 666 -8.76 -14.59 38.10
CA GLU A 666 -7.81 -13.83 37.31
C GLU A 666 -7.36 -14.65 36.10
N LEU A 667 -7.47 -14.06 34.91
CA LEU A 667 -6.94 -14.65 33.69
C LEU A 667 -5.40 -14.59 33.73
N PRO A 668 -4.69 -15.72 33.55
CA PRO A 668 -3.24 -15.73 33.44
C PRO A 668 -2.77 -14.79 32.33
N LEU A 669 -1.69 -14.04 32.55
CA LEU A 669 -1.15 -13.15 31.52
C LEU A 669 -0.71 -13.93 30.27
N ASP A 670 -0.21 -15.15 30.45
CA ASP A 670 0.23 -16.03 29.38
C ASP A 670 -0.87 -16.44 28.39
N CYS A 671 -2.16 -16.33 28.78
CA CYS A 671 -3.28 -16.63 27.88
C CYS A 671 -3.80 -15.38 27.16
N ILE A 672 -3.29 -14.19 27.47
CA ILE A 672 -3.71 -12.94 26.83
C ILE A 672 -2.72 -12.64 25.72
N GLN A 673 -3.17 -12.80 24.48
CA GLN A 673 -2.37 -12.48 23.30
C GLN A 673 -2.48 -10.99 22.99
N PRO A 674 -1.35 -10.25 22.87
CA PRO A 674 -1.40 -8.84 22.53
C PRO A 674 -1.93 -8.65 21.10
N LEU A 675 -2.73 -7.61 20.90
CA LEU A 675 -3.20 -7.23 19.58
C LEU A 675 -2.08 -6.54 18.80
N THR A 676 -1.92 -6.94 17.54
CA THR A 676 -0.91 -6.37 16.64
C THR A 676 -1.27 -4.97 16.18
N VAL A 677 -2.57 -4.70 15.97
CA VAL A 677 -3.06 -3.44 15.40
C VAL A 677 -4.42 -3.06 16.03
N THR A 678 -4.54 -1.81 16.47
CA THR A 678 -5.82 -1.16 16.82
C THR A 678 -6.02 0.10 15.97
N LEU A 679 -7.27 0.56 15.89
CA LEU A 679 -7.64 1.70 15.06
C LEU A 679 -8.20 2.86 15.89
N SER A 680 -7.91 4.09 15.50
CA SER A 680 -8.49 5.28 16.13
C SER A 680 -9.89 5.56 15.58
N LYS A 681 -10.82 6.03 16.41
CA LYS A 681 -12.15 6.46 15.97
C LYS A 681 -12.11 7.56 14.91
N ALA A 682 -11.05 8.38 14.91
CA ALA A 682 -10.86 9.50 13.99
C ALA A 682 -10.28 9.08 12.62
N THR A 683 -9.86 7.82 12.45
CA THR A 683 -9.27 7.34 11.19
C THR A 683 -10.29 7.49 10.05
N ALA A 684 -9.85 8.03 8.92
CA ALA A 684 -10.69 8.23 7.75
C ALA A 684 -11.21 6.89 7.22
N LEU A 685 -12.45 6.87 6.72
CA LEU A 685 -13.05 5.64 6.22
C LEU A 685 -12.29 5.06 4.99
N GLU A 686 -11.58 5.92 4.24
CA GLU A 686 -10.67 5.52 3.16
C GLU A 686 -9.40 4.83 3.68
N ASP A 687 -8.87 5.23 4.82
CA ASP A 687 -7.71 4.56 5.42
C ASP A 687 -8.14 3.21 6.02
N VAL A 688 -9.29 3.17 6.71
CA VAL A 688 -9.94 1.92 7.13
C VAL A 688 -10.21 1.03 5.92
N HIS A 689 -10.73 1.63 4.84
CA HIS A 689 -10.60 1.24 3.43
C HIS A 689 -9.51 0.24 3.11
N VAL A 690 -8.34 0.86 2.90
CA VAL A 690 -7.08 0.28 2.49
C VAL A 690 -6.61 -0.73 3.52
N LEU A 691 -6.69 -0.43 4.82
CA LEU A 691 -6.22 -1.32 5.89
C LEU A 691 -6.88 -2.70 5.83
N PHE A 692 -8.21 -2.75 5.80
CA PHE A 692 -8.95 -4.01 5.69
C PHE A 692 -8.66 -4.76 4.39
N THR A 693 -8.37 -4.04 3.31
CA THR A 693 -8.18 -4.66 1.99
C THR A 693 -6.75 -5.19 1.81
N MET A 694 -5.76 -4.45 2.30
CA MET A 694 -4.33 -4.80 2.25
C MET A 694 -3.98 -5.88 3.27
N LEU A 695 -4.35 -5.67 4.53
CA LEU A 695 -4.08 -6.62 5.62
C LEU A 695 -5.09 -7.77 5.67
N ARG A 696 -6.15 -7.73 4.83
CA ARG A 696 -7.23 -8.73 4.76
C ARG A 696 -7.81 -9.07 6.14
N LEU A 697 -8.06 -8.02 6.92
CA LEU A 697 -8.63 -8.14 8.26
C LEU A 697 -10.13 -8.45 8.16
N ASP A 698 -10.60 -9.40 8.96
CA ASP A 698 -12.04 -9.66 9.13
C ASP A 698 -12.69 -8.65 10.08
N HIS A 699 -11.94 -8.27 11.12
CA HIS A 699 -12.34 -7.33 12.15
C HIS A 699 -11.12 -6.59 12.71
N ILE A 700 -11.35 -5.40 13.27
CA ILE A 700 -10.35 -4.63 14.01
C ILE A 700 -11.01 -3.96 15.21
N TYR A 701 -10.29 -3.91 16.34
CA TYR A 701 -10.75 -3.19 17.51
C TYR A 701 -10.41 -1.71 17.40
N VAL A 702 -11.39 -0.87 17.73
CA VAL A 702 -11.24 0.58 17.72
C VAL A 702 -11.06 1.08 19.14
N THR A 703 -10.00 1.84 19.39
CA THR A 703 -9.62 2.34 20.71
C THR A 703 -9.49 3.85 20.71
N GLU A 704 -9.75 4.48 21.86
CA GLU A 704 -9.54 5.91 22.08
C GLU A 704 -8.74 6.09 23.38
N PHE A 705 -7.48 6.55 23.29
CA PHE A 705 -6.55 6.64 24.42
C PHE A 705 -6.44 5.33 25.23
N ASP A 706 -6.21 4.20 24.55
CA ASP A 706 -6.18 2.81 25.08
C ASP A 706 -7.46 2.30 25.75
N LYS A 707 -8.49 3.13 25.89
CA LYS A 707 -9.80 2.65 26.34
C LYS A 707 -10.51 2.01 25.16
N LEU A 708 -11.01 0.79 25.37
CA LEU A 708 -11.99 0.15 24.52
C LEU A 708 -13.31 0.93 24.64
N ASP A 709 -13.33 2.11 24.03
CA ASP A 709 -14.51 2.95 24.02
C ASP A 709 -15.42 2.50 22.87
N ILE A 710 -16.01 1.33 23.16
CA ILE A 710 -17.29 0.86 22.67
C ILE A 710 -17.35 0.76 21.14
N GLY A 711 -16.51 -0.12 20.57
CA GLY A 711 -16.96 -0.90 19.43
C GLY A 711 -15.97 -1.82 18.71
N ASN A 712 -16.52 -2.80 17.99
CA ASN A 712 -15.79 -3.66 17.05
C ASN A 712 -16.21 -3.24 15.63
N MET A 713 -15.24 -3.07 14.73
CA MET A 713 -15.53 -2.87 13.31
C MET A 713 -15.28 -4.17 12.56
N SER A 714 -16.34 -4.76 12.02
CA SER A 714 -16.23 -5.86 11.08
C SER A 714 -16.29 -5.35 9.64
N LEU A 715 -15.68 -6.11 8.73
CA LEU A 715 -15.81 -5.90 7.27
C LEU A 715 -17.30 -5.72 6.87
N MET A 716 -18.21 -6.39 7.59
CA MET A 716 -19.66 -6.32 7.35
C MET A 716 -20.32 -5.02 7.79
N ALA A 717 -19.88 -4.39 8.87
CA ALA A 717 -20.37 -3.07 9.31
C ALA A 717 -20.12 -1.98 8.25
N LYS A 718 -18.93 -2.09 7.63
CA LYS A 718 -18.44 -1.23 6.55
C LYS A 718 -19.23 -1.44 5.25
N VAL A 719 -19.44 -2.69 4.84
CA VAL A 719 -20.31 -3.05 3.70
C VAL A 719 -21.74 -2.55 3.91
N ARG A 720 -22.27 -2.65 5.14
CA ARG A 720 -23.65 -2.26 5.48
C ARG A 720 -23.90 -0.76 5.31
N ARG A 721 -22.96 0.11 5.71
CA ARG A 721 -23.10 1.57 5.53
C ARG A 721 -22.84 2.02 4.10
N CYS A 722 -21.86 1.44 3.40
CA CYS A 722 -21.64 1.70 1.98
C CYS A 722 -22.86 1.30 1.12
N ALA A 723 -23.51 0.17 1.45
CA ALA A 723 -24.76 -0.24 0.81
C ALA A 723 -25.96 0.66 1.19
N GLY A 724 -26.02 1.15 2.44
CA GLY A 724 -27.03 2.11 2.91
C GLY A 724 -26.95 3.47 2.21
N VAL A 725 -25.75 4.01 2.01
CA VAL A 725 -25.51 5.26 1.25
C VAL A 725 -25.90 5.11 -0.22
N LEU A 726 -25.69 3.93 -0.82
CA LEU A 726 -26.14 3.60 -2.18
C LEU A 726 -27.67 3.44 -2.30
N LEU A 727 -28.35 3.03 -1.23
CA LEU A 727 -29.81 2.92 -1.17
C LEU A 727 -30.48 4.27 -0.92
N ASP A 728 -29.90 5.13 -0.06
CA ASP A 728 -30.40 6.49 0.19
C ASP A 728 -30.21 7.41 -1.03
N ALA A 729 -29.17 7.18 -1.84
CA ALA A 729 -28.98 7.89 -3.11
C ALA A 729 -29.98 7.47 -4.22
N GLN A 730 -30.78 6.41 -4.03
CA GLN A 730 -31.80 5.97 -4.99
C GLN A 730 -33.24 6.37 -4.59
N PHE A 731 -33.44 6.97 -3.43
CA PHE A 731 -34.74 7.54 -3.02
C PHE A 731 -34.67 9.07 -2.95
N VAL A 732 -34.86 9.74 -4.10
CA VAL A 732 -35.35 11.12 -4.10
C VAL A 732 -36.71 11.17 -4.79
N SER A 733 -37.67 11.70 -4.02
CA SER A 733 -39.02 12.15 -4.37
C SER A 733 -40.18 11.15 -4.24
N PHE A 734 -40.82 11.16 -3.07
CA PHE A 734 -42.26 11.44 -3.03
C PHE A 734 -42.53 12.67 -2.16
N SER A 735 -43.25 13.59 -2.77
CA SER A 735 -43.61 14.93 -2.32
C SER A 735 -44.56 14.93 -1.13
N THR A 736 -44.31 15.78 -0.15
CA THR A 736 -45.37 16.60 0.46
C THR A 736 -45.02 18.08 0.28
N ARG A 737 -45.90 18.76 -0.47
CA ARG A 737 -45.94 20.19 -0.80
C ARG A 737 -45.65 21.12 0.38
N ASN A 738 -44.83 22.16 0.17
CA ASN A 738 -45.23 23.58 0.24
C ASN A 738 -44.04 24.55 0.02
N GLY A 739 -44.23 25.57 -0.82
CA GLY A 739 -43.47 26.84 -0.80
C GLY A 739 -42.33 27.01 -1.82
N PRO A 740 -42.00 28.25 -2.25
CA PRO A 740 -42.09 28.59 -3.67
C PRO A 740 -40.78 28.75 -4.46
N LYS A 741 -41.00 28.74 -5.78
CA LYS A 741 -40.12 28.97 -6.92
C LYS A 741 -39.21 30.20 -6.79
N ASN A 742 -37.93 30.06 -7.17
CA ASN A 742 -37.24 30.87 -8.20
C ASN A 742 -35.75 30.53 -8.30
N GLY A 743 -35.20 30.59 -9.51
CA GLY A 743 -33.78 30.89 -9.75
C GLY A 743 -32.96 29.79 -10.41
N SER A 744 -32.65 30.00 -11.69
CA SER A 744 -31.65 29.30 -12.49
C SER A 744 -30.28 29.16 -11.82
N SER A 745 -29.64 27.99 -11.87
CA SER A 745 -28.21 27.85 -11.57
C SER A 745 -27.45 27.20 -12.73
N ARG A 746 -26.72 28.08 -13.41
CA ARG A 746 -25.58 27.83 -14.30
C ARG A 746 -24.51 27.05 -13.52
N TRP A 747 -23.96 25.98 -14.10
CA TRP A 747 -22.83 25.24 -13.53
C TRP A 747 -21.63 26.19 -13.40
N GLN A 748 -21.25 26.51 -12.16
CA GLN A 748 -19.96 27.13 -11.85
C GLN A 748 -19.03 26.04 -11.29
N GLU A 749 -17.86 25.95 -11.90
CA GLU A 749 -16.69 25.26 -11.35
C GLU A 749 -16.42 25.80 -9.94
N ARG A 750 -16.59 24.95 -8.92
CA ARG A 750 -16.18 25.27 -7.56
C ARG A 750 -14.84 24.60 -7.29
N THR A 751 -13.78 25.39 -7.29
CA THR A 751 -12.50 25.03 -6.70
C THR A 751 -12.74 24.70 -5.23
N VAL A 752 -12.44 23.47 -4.82
CA VAL A 752 -12.60 23.02 -3.44
C VAL A 752 -11.46 23.62 -2.61
N GLN A 753 -11.75 24.63 -1.80
CA GLN A 753 -10.85 25.04 -0.72
C GLN A 753 -11.07 24.09 0.48
N ILE A 754 -10.01 23.38 0.86
CA ILE A 754 -9.91 22.70 2.16
C ILE A 754 -9.89 23.78 3.23
N ASP A 755 -10.76 23.69 4.23
CA ASP A 755 -10.78 24.62 5.36
C ASP A 755 -9.54 24.40 6.24
N ARG A 756 -8.51 25.22 6.03
CA ARG A 756 -7.23 25.19 6.76
C ARG A 756 -7.25 26.07 8.02
N SER A 757 -8.40 26.60 8.44
CA SER A 757 -8.51 27.54 9.56
C SER A 757 -8.03 26.99 10.90
N GLY A 758 -7.98 25.66 11.07
CA GLY A 758 -7.44 25.00 12.27
C GLY A 758 -5.91 24.93 12.34
N LEU A 759 -5.19 25.20 11.25
CA LEU A 759 -3.71 25.15 11.16
C LEU A 759 -3.06 26.53 11.33
N LEU A 760 -3.85 27.60 11.32
CA LEU A 760 -3.41 28.96 11.62
C LEU A 760 -3.88 29.31 13.04
N GLN A 761 -2.96 29.43 14.00
CA GLN A 761 -3.33 30.07 15.25
C GLN A 761 -3.42 31.60 15.07
N PRO A 762 -4.52 32.23 15.52
CA PRO A 762 -4.57 33.66 15.67
C PRO A 762 -3.71 34.10 16.87
N ASN A 763 -2.91 35.14 16.66
CA ASN A 763 -2.41 36.08 17.66
C ASN A 763 -1.32 35.60 18.63
N ILE A 764 -0.05 35.77 18.22
CA ILE A 764 1.03 36.27 19.12
C ILE A 764 1.88 37.37 18.42
N ALA A 765 1.92 37.43 17.08
CA ALA A 765 2.66 38.49 16.36
C ALA A 765 2.03 39.91 16.42
N GLN A 766 0.80 40.06 16.93
CA GLN A 766 0.13 41.38 17.04
C GLN A 766 0.47 42.15 18.33
N ALA A 767 1.19 41.55 19.28
CA ALA A 767 1.56 42.21 20.54
C ALA A 767 2.96 42.87 20.51
N LEU A 768 3.80 42.58 19.51
CA LEU A 768 5.18 43.09 19.43
C LEU A 768 5.41 44.15 18.34
N LEU A 769 4.37 44.57 17.61
CA LEU A 769 4.44 45.63 16.59
C LEU A 769 3.80 46.96 17.05
N LYS A 770 3.88 47.26 18.34
CA LYS A 770 3.74 48.61 18.87
C LYS A 770 5.11 49.18 19.13
N ASP A 771 5.86 49.46 18.07
CA ASP A 771 6.56 50.73 17.95
C ASP A 771 7.18 50.92 16.56
N ASN A 772 7.16 52.18 16.15
CA ASN A 772 7.90 52.77 15.04
C ASN A 772 7.35 52.59 13.60
N LYS A 773 6.37 53.46 13.34
CA LYS A 773 6.26 54.40 12.20
C LYS A 773 7.53 54.52 11.30
N THR A 774 7.87 53.54 10.46
CA THR A 774 8.84 53.78 9.36
C THR A 774 8.75 52.84 8.15
N MET A 775 7.63 52.13 7.92
CA MET A 775 7.48 51.28 6.72
C MET A 775 6.10 51.42 6.06
N GLN A 776 5.72 52.66 5.72
CA GLN A 776 4.57 52.96 4.85
C GLN A 776 4.96 53.28 3.40
N ALA A 777 6.14 52.83 2.96
CA ALA A 777 6.55 52.92 1.56
C ALA A 777 7.08 51.55 1.11
N ILE A 778 6.63 51.11 -0.07
CA ILE A 778 6.94 49.84 -0.77
C ILE A 778 5.91 48.71 -0.51
N ASN A 779 4.66 48.96 -0.90
CA ASN A 779 3.69 47.90 -1.23
C ASN A 779 3.56 47.83 -2.76
N ALA A 780 4.53 47.20 -3.41
CA ALA A 780 4.35 46.64 -4.75
C ALA A 780 4.07 45.16 -4.57
N LYS A 781 2.91 44.68 -5.07
CA LYS A 781 2.54 43.27 -5.04
C LYS A 781 3.64 42.44 -5.71
N LYS A 782 4.42 41.71 -4.93
CA LYS A 782 5.43 40.78 -5.43
C LYS A 782 4.72 39.50 -5.88
N LYS A 783 5.02 39.05 -7.09
CA LYS A 783 4.42 37.87 -7.70
C LYS A 783 5.22 36.64 -7.26
N LYS A 784 4.55 35.49 -7.01
CA LYS A 784 5.23 34.22 -6.72
C LYS A 784 6.32 33.91 -7.74
N SER A 785 7.41 33.31 -7.26
CA SER A 785 8.52 32.79 -8.08
C SER A 785 8.04 31.73 -9.09
N LYS A 786 8.89 31.38 -10.06
CA LYS A 786 8.51 30.47 -11.15
C LYS A 786 8.59 29.03 -10.65
N GLU A 787 7.46 28.32 -10.69
CA GLU A 787 7.40 26.92 -10.24
C GLU A 787 8.31 26.01 -11.07
N ASN A 788 9.30 25.41 -10.41
CA ASN A 788 10.10 24.31 -10.94
C ASN A 788 9.35 22.96 -10.76
N GLU A 789 9.88 21.88 -11.34
CA GLU A 789 9.22 20.56 -11.29
C GLU A 789 9.14 20.01 -9.86
N LEU A 790 10.15 20.26 -9.03
CA LEU A 790 10.17 19.82 -7.64
C LEU A 790 9.12 20.54 -6.79
N VAL A 791 8.89 21.84 -7.01
CA VAL A 791 7.81 22.60 -6.38
C VAL A 791 6.45 21.98 -6.71
N ARG A 792 6.22 21.54 -7.96
CA ARG A 792 4.96 20.85 -8.31
C ARG A 792 4.84 19.50 -7.61
N SER A 793 5.92 18.72 -7.58
CA SER A 793 5.97 17.43 -6.89
C SER A 793 5.67 17.57 -5.40
N LEU A 794 6.39 18.45 -4.69
CA LEU A 794 6.20 18.73 -3.27
C LEU A 794 4.81 19.33 -2.98
N ARG A 795 4.29 20.21 -3.85
CA ARG A 795 2.92 20.73 -3.71
C ARG A 795 1.90 19.61 -3.82
N SER A 796 1.98 18.76 -4.85
CA SER A 796 1.07 17.62 -5.00
C SER A 796 1.18 16.64 -3.84
N MET A 797 2.39 16.44 -3.29
CA MET A 797 2.59 15.63 -2.11
C MET A 797 1.89 16.23 -0.87
N ILE A 798 2.08 17.54 -0.62
CA ILE A 798 1.47 18.23 0.52
C ILE A 798 -0.06 18.33 0.37
N GLU A 799 -0.58 18.50 -0.84
CA GLU A 799 -2.03 18.50 -1.10
C GLU A 799 -2.70 17.16 -0.75
N VAL A 800 -1.98 16.05 -0.92
CA VAL A 800 -2.48 14.69 -0.67
C VAL A 800 -2.20 14.21 0.75
N ARG A 801 -0.99 14.44 1.27
CA ARG A 801 -0.51 13.90 2.57
C ARG A 801 -0.68 14.89 3.73
N GLY A 802 -0.92 16.17 3.44
CA GLY A 802 -0.82 17.25 4.42
C GLY A 802 0.61 17.79 4.56
N PRO A 803 0.88 18.66 5.55
CA PRO A 803 2.20 19.25 5.75
C PRO A 803 3.28 18.20 5.98
N ILE A 804 4.45 18.38 5.37
CA ILE A 804 5.60 17.45 5.47
C ILE A 804 6.63 17.96 6.47
N THR A 805 7.51 17.08 6.96
CA THR A 805 8.56 17.50 7.90
C THR A 805 9.64 18.34 7.22
N VAL A 806 10.36 19.16 8.01
CA VAL A 806 11.54 19.89 7.50
C VAL A 806 12.61 18.92 6.99
N ALA A 807 12.78 17.78 7.66
CA ALA A 807 13.71 16.73 7.25
C ALA A 807 13.39 16.17 5.86
N GLU A 808 12.11 15.83 5.59
CA GLU A 808 11.67 15.35 4.28
C GLU A 808 11.85 16.41 3.20
N PHE A 809 11.51 17.67 3.50
CA PHE A 809 11.69 18.77 2.57
C PHE A 809 13.17 18.96 2.21
N MET A 810 14.07 18.97 3.19
CA MET A 810 15.52 19.05 2.96
C MET A 810 16.03 17.88 2.13
N ARG A 811 15.59 16.65 2.44
CA ARG A 811 15.97 15.44 1.68
C ARG A 811 15.59 15.57 0.21
N HIS A 812 14.37 15.99 -0.09
CA HIS A 812 13.92 16.19 -1.48
C HIS A 812 14.63 17.37 -2.14
N ALA A 813 14.81 18.50 -1.44
CA ALA A 813 15.47 19.66 -1.99
C ALA A 813 16.95 19.38 -2.33
N LEU A 814 17.66 18.60 -1.51
CA LEU A 814 19.10 18.39 -1.66
C LEU A 814 19.45 17.13 -2.46
N SER A 815 18.75 16.02 -2.21
CA SER A 815 19.16 14.67 -2.61
C SER A 815 18.14 13.92 -3.48
N ASP A 816 17.05 14.54 -3.93
CA ASP A 816 16.12 13.90 -4.86
C ASP A 816 16.85 13.45 -6.15
N PRO A 817 16.75 12.17 -6.58
CA PRO A 817 17.55 11.64 -7.68
C PRO A 817 17.38 12.38 -9.02
N LEU A 818 16.22 13.01 -9.24
CA LEU A 818 15.91 13.73 -10.48
C LEU A 818 16.09 15.24 -10.31
N HIS A 819 15.67 15.77 -9.16
CA HIS A 819 15.51 17.21 -8.97
C HIS A 819 16.31 17.80 -7.80
N GLY A 820 17.07 17.00 -7.07
CA GLY A 820 17.86 17.42 -5.91
C GLY A 820 19.03 18.32 -6.30
N TYR A 821 19.35 19.25 -5.41
CA TYR A 821 20.39 20.26 -5.59
C TYR A 821 21.75 19.64 -5.97
N TYR A 822 22.20 18.61 -5.23
CA TYR A 822 23.49 17.94 -5.45
C TYR A 822 23.49 16.91 -6.60
N MET A 823 22.33 16.61 -7.20
CA MET A 823 22.20 15.56 -8.23
C MET A 823 22.37 16.06 -9.68
N LYS A 824 22.10 17.35 -9.93
CA LYS A 824 21.96 17.87 -11.31
C LYS A 824 23.25 18.38 -11.95
N ARG A 825 24.10 19.08 -11.19
CA ARG A 825 25.21 19.88 -11.73
C ARG A 825 26.29 20.13 -10.69
N ASP A 826 27.41 20.66 -11.16
CA ASP A 826 28.49 21.14 -10.31
C ASP A 826 28.12 22.49 -9.65
N VAL A 827 28.12 22.54 -8.32
CA VAL A 827 27.60 23.65 -7.51
C VAL A 827 28.67 24.43 -6.73
N PHE A 828 29.94 23.99 -6.78
CA PHE A 828 31.00 24.50 -5.91
C PHE A 828 31.84 25.65 -6.52
N GLY A 829 32.47 26.47 -5.67
CA GLY A 829 33.50 27.46 -6.05
C GLY A 829 32.97 28.83 -6.50
N LYS A 830 33.86 29.73 -6.97
CA LYS A 830 33.53 31.13 -7.34
C LYS A 830 32.48 31.32 -8.45
N LYS A 831 32.22 30.28 -9.25
CA LYS A 831 31.18 30.26 -10.30
C LYS A 831 29.93 29.47 -9.88
N GLY A 832 29.97 28.81 -8.72
CA GLY A 832 28.88 28.07 -8.10
C GLY A 832 28.15 28.92 -7.06
N ASP A 833 27.34 28.29 -6.20
CA ASP A 833 26.51 29.00 -5.22
C ASP A 833 27.24 29.25 -3.88
N PHE A 834 28.24 28.44 -3.54
CA PHE A 834 29.10 28.61 -2.35
C PHE A 834 30.52 28.08 -2.58
N THR A 835 31.46 28.44 -1.69
CA THR A 835 32.87 28.03 -1.78
C THR A 835 33.27 27.31 -0.48
N THR A 836 33.74 26.08 -0.59
CA THR A 836 34.20 25.24 0.53
C THR A 836 35.69 25.44 0.81
N ALA A 837 36.17 25.00 1.98
CA ALA A 837 37.58 25.19 2.37
C ALA A 837 38.61 24.64 1.35
N PRO A 838 38.43 23.44 0.76
CA PRO A 838 39.34 22.92 -0.26
C PRO A 838 39.36 23.73 -1.56
N GLU A 839 38.27 24.44 -1.90
CA GLU A 839 38.19 25.29 -3.10
C GLU A 839 38.83 26.66 -2.90
N ILE A 840 39.04 27.09 -1.64
CA ILE A 840 39.67 28.37 -1.31
C ILE A 840 41.19 28.27 -1.40
N SER A 841 41.76 27.21 -0.83
CA SER A 841 43.21 27.02 -0.85
C SER A 841 43.60 25.55 -0.78
N GLN A 842 44.53 25.17 -1.65
CA GLN A 842 45.24 23.90 -1.59
C GLN A 842 45.91 23.65 -0.23
N MET A 843 46.34 24.72 0.48
CA MET A 843 46.96 24.58 1.80
C MET A 843 46.06 23.82 2.77
N PHE A 844 44.74 23.97 2.66
CA PHE A 844 43.80 23.26 3.51
C PHE A 844 43.93 21.74 3.33
N GLY A 845 43.78 21.24 2.10
CA GLY A 845 43.85 19.81 1.83
C GLY A 845 45.22 19.19 2.09
N GLU A 846 46.29 19.96 1.90
CA GLU A 846 47.64 19.51 2.28
C GLU A 846 47.77 19.26 3.79
N LEU A 847 47.23 20.16 4.61
CA LEU A 847 47.28 20.03 6.07
C LEU A 847 46.40 18.89 6.59
N ILE A 848 45.23 18.66 5.99
CA ILE A 848 44.42 17.46 6.28
C ILE A 848 45.19 16.18 5.94
N GLY A 849 45.92 16.18 4.82
CA GLY A 849 46.84 15.09 4.47
C GLY A 849 47.94 14.86 5.51
N ILE A 850 48.57 15.95 5.99
CA ILE A 850 49.58 15.86 7.06
C ILE A 850 48.98 15.33 8.35
N TRP A 851 47.77 15.77 8.72
CA TRP A 851 47.06 15.25 9.90
C TRP A 851 46.85 13.75 9.79
N CYS A 852 46.40 13.25 8.63
CA CYS A 852 46.20 11.81 8.41
C CYS A 852 47.51 11.02 8.49
N ILE A 853 48.62 11.56 7.95
CA ILE A 853 49.95 10.94 8.03
C ILE A 853 50.39 10.86 9.50
N ALA A 854 50.23 11.93 10.27
CA ALA A 854 50.57 11.95 11.69
C ALA A 854 49.72 10.95 12.49
N THR A 855 48.41 10.88 12.20
CA THR A 855 47.51 9.90 12.83
C THR A 855 47.87 8.47 12.44
N TRP A 856 48.21 8.19 11.19
CA TRP A 856 48.71 6.87 10.77
C TRP A 856 50.00 6.46 11.51
N GLN A 857 50.91 7.41 11.77
CA GLN A 857 52.08 7.17 12.60
C GLN A 857 51.69 6.86 14.06
N GLN A 858 50.73 7.59 14.63
CA GLN A 858 50.20 7.31 15.97
C GLN A 858 49.52 5.93 16.07
N LEU A 859 48.91 5.46 14.98
CA LEU A 859 48.34 4.11 14.86
C LEU A 859 49.39 3.00 14.72
N GLY A 860 50.68 3.33 14.74
CA GLY A 860 51.76 2.35 14.63
C GLY A 860 52.12 1.97 13.19
N MET A 861 51.78 2.83 12.21
CA MET A 861 52.11 2.65 10.79
C MET A 861 51.62 1.31 10.19
N PRO A 862 50.31 1.01 10.27
CA PRO A 862 49.77 -0.22 9.68
C PRO A 862 50.10 -0.33 8.19
N SER A 863 50.35 -1.57 7.73
CA SER A 863 50.75 -1.85 6.34
C SER A 863 49.63 -1.64 5.31
N ALA A 864 48.38 -1.55 5.78
CA ALA A 864 47.21 -1.19 4.98
C ALA A 864 46.31 -0.27 5.82
N ILE A 865 45.82 0.81 5.22
CA ILE A 865 44.90 1.76 5.86
C ILE A 865 43.93 2.32 4.83
N ASN A 866 42.66 2.41 5.20
CA ASN A 866 41.65 3.04 4.35
C ASN A 866 41.57 4.55 4.64
N ILE A 867 41.51 5.37 3.60
CA ILE A 867 41.15 6.79 3.70
C ILE A 867 39.74 6.91 3.17
N VAL A 868 38.82 7.36 4.01
CA VAL A 868 37.39 7.49 3.69
C VAL A 868 37.04 8.97 3.67
N GLU A 869 36.76 9.52 2.49
CA GLU A 869 36.21 10.87 2.36
C GLU A 869 34.70 10.80 2.17
N MET A 870 33.95 11.39 3.10
CA MET A 870 32.49 11.41 3.10
C MET A 870 32.01 12.76 2.59
N GLY A 871 31.21 12.77 1.52
CA GLY A 871 30.82 13.99 0.81
C GLY A 871 31.98 14.69 0.10
N PRO A 872 32.75 14.01 -0.77
CA PRO A 872 33.97 14.57 -1.36
C PRO A 872 33.76 15.74 -2.35
N GLY A 873 32.52 16.03 -2.75
CA GLY A 873 32.20 17.13 -3.66
C GLY A 873 32.89 16.94 -5.02
N ARG A 874 33.77 17.87 -5.41
CA ARG A 874 34.58 17.74 -6.65
C ARG A 874 35.77 16.77 -6.53
N GLY A 875 36.09 16.29 -5.33
CA GLY A 875 37.32 15.53 -5.04
C GLY A 875 38.57 16.41 -4.92
N SER A 876 38.41 17.71 -4.69
CA SER A 876 39.52 18.67 -4.55
C SER A 876 40.39 18.37 -3.32
N LEU A 877 39.74 18.06 -2.19
CA LEU A 877 40.42 17.67 -0.96
C LEU A 877 41.25 16.40 -1.16
N MET A 878 40.64 15.35 -1.73
CA MET A 878 41.36 14.12 -2.08
C MET A 878 42.55 14.35 -3.03
N GLN A 879 42.41 15.25 -4.01
CA GLN A 879 43.50 15.57 -4.94
C GLN A 879 44.71 16.17 -4.21
N ASP A 880 44.47 17.11 -3.30
CA ASP A 880 45.51 17.73 -2.47
C ASP A 880 46.12 16.72 -1.50
N PHE A 881 45.27 15.90 -0.87
CA PHE A 881 45.67 14.81 -0.01
C PHE A 881 46.62 13.83 -0.71
N ILE A 882 46.27 13.35 -1.91
CA ILE A 882 47.09 12.40 -2.69
C ILE A 882 48.46 12.99 -3.01
N ARG A 883 48.51 14.27 -3.38
CA ARG A 883 49.76 14.98 -3.68
C ARG A 883 50.66 15.08 -2.44
N THR A 884 50.09 15.35 -1.27
CA THR A 884 50.82 15.30 0.00
C THR A 884 51.29 13.88 0.32
N ALA A 885 50.40 12.88 0.20
CA ALA A 885 50.70 11.49 0.49
C ALA A 885 51.85 10.95 -0.38
N LYS A 886 51.94 11.34 -1.67
CA LYS A 886 53.04 10.97 -2.57
C LYS A 886 54.43 11.40 -2.06
N GLN A 887 54.53 12.43 -1.22
CA GLN A 887 55.80 12.85 -0.59
C GLN A 887 56.24 11.93 0.56
N PHE A 888 55.35 11.01 0.99
CA PHE A 888 55.60 10.03 2.05
C PHE A 888 55.35 8.61 1.52
N PRO A 889 56.30 8.02 0.73
CA PRO A 889 56.08 6.75 0.04
C PRO A 889 55.61 5.57 0.93
N PRO A 890 56.10 5.39 2.18
CA PRO A 890 55.59 4.33 3.06
C PRO A 890 54.10 4.46 3.37
N PHE A 891 53.61 5.69 3.57
CA PHE A 891 52.19 5.94 3.79
C PHE A 891 51.41 5.75 2.49
N TYR A 892 51.87 6.36 1.39
CA TYR A 892 51.22 6.25 0.08
C TYR A 892 50.98 4.81 -0.35
N ASN A 893 51.97 3.93 -0.16
CA ASN A 893 51.87 2.52 -0.54
C ASN A 893 50.92 1.69 0.35
N ALA A 894 50.57 2.19 1.54
CA ALA A 894 49.64 1.53 2.46
C ALA A 894 48.17 1.92 2.22
N LEU A 895 47.90 2.91 1.35
CA LEU A 895 46.57 3.49 1.22
C LEU A 895 45.62 2.63 0.36
N ASN A 896 44.36 2.56 0.82
CA ASN A 896 43.20 2.30 -0.01
C ASN A 896 42.25 3.50 0.11
N ILE A 897 41.81 4.08 -1.00
CA ILE A 897 40.96 5.29 -0.99
C ILE A 897 39.50 4.89 -1.20
N GLN A 898 38.61 5.41 -0.36
CA GLN A 898 37.18 5.14 -0.38
C GLN A 898 36.42 6.47 -0.38
N MET A 899 35.58 6.67 -1.38
CA MET A 899 34.81 7.91 -1.59
C MET A 899 33.33 7.61 -1.37
N VAL A 900 32.69 8.25 -0.38
CA VAL A 900 31.24 8.10 -0.12
C VAL A 900 30.52 9.28 -0.74
N GLU A 901 29.88 9.05 -1.90
CA GLU A 901 29.27 10.09 -2.73
C GLU A 901 27.98 9.57 -3.35
N ILE A 902 26.84 10.19 -3.08
CA ILE A 902 25.53 9.79 -3.61
C ILE A 902 25.27 10.29 -5.04
N SER A 903 25.92 11.39 -5.46
CA SER A 903 25.67 12.04 -6.74
C SER A 903 26.44 11.39 -7.90
N PRO A 904 25.75 10.83 -8.92
CA PRO A 904 26.42 10.30 -10.10
C PRO A 904 27.20 11.36 -10.88
N ALA A 905 26.74 12.61 -10.87
CA ALA A 905 27.40 13.72 -11.55
C ALA A 905 28.74 14.08 -10.88
N LEU A 906 28.76 14.14 -9.55
CA LEU A 906 29.99 14.43 -8.79
C LEU A 906 31.00 13.28 -8.88
N ARG A 907 30.57 12.01 -8.84
CA ARG A 907 31.46 10.86 -9.08
C ARG A 907 32.20 10.96 -10.41
N LYS A 908 31.51 11.39 -11.46
CA LYS A 908 32.13 11.59 -12.78
C LYS A 908 33.20 12.69 -12.74
N ILE A 909 32.91 13.82 -12.09
CA ILE A 909 33.87 14.93 -11.93
C ILE A 909 35.09 14.47 -11.12
N GLN A 910 34.89 13.70 -10.05
CA GLN A 910 35.97 13.16 -9.22
C GLN A 910 36.87 12.20 -10.01
N LEU A 911 36.28 11.30 -10.81
CA LEU A 911 37.02 10.37 -11.68
C LEU A 911 37.93 11.11 -12.66
N GLU A 912 37.40 12.15 -13.32
CA GLU A 912 38.15 12.99 -14.26
C GLU A 912 39.25 13.80 -13.54
N LYS A 913 38.94 14.37 -12.36
CA LYS A 913 39.88 15.22 -11.60
C LYS A 913 41.05 14.44 -11.00
N LEU A 914 40.83 13.19 -10.61
CA LEU A 914 41.84 12.33 -10.00
C LEU A 914 42.60 11.45 -11.03
N ASP A 915 42.25 11.57 -12.32
CA ASP A 915 42.86 10.83 -13.44
C ASP A 915 42.88 9.31 -13.22
N VAL A 916 41.72 8.78 -12.79
CA VAL A 916 41.61 7.38 -12.34
C VAL A 916 41.46 6.43 -13.52
N ILE A 917 42.27 5.37 -13.54
CA ILE A 917 42.15 4.27 -14.49
C ILE A 917 41.07 3.31 -13.98
N VAL A 918 39.89 3.35 -14.60
CA VAL A 918 38.69 2.62 -14.15
C VAL A 918 38.76 1.13 -14.56
N GLY A 919 38.40 0.24 -13.64
CA GLY A 919 38.27 -1.20 -13.91
C GLY A 919 36.95 -1.57 -14.63
N GLU A 920 36.82 -2.83 -15.07
CA GLU A 920 35.66 -3.30 -15.86
C GLU A 920 34.28 -3.08 -15.20
N SER A 921 34.24 -2.98 -13.87
CA SER A 921 32.99 -2.82 -13.09
C SER A 921 32.53 -1.36 -12.92
N GLY A 922 33.38 -0.37 -13.22
CA GLY A 922 33.06 1.06 -13.02
C GLY A 922 33.00 1.54 -11.56
N LYS A 923 33.12 0.64 -10.57
CA LYS A 923 33.05 0.95 -9.13
C LYS A 923 34.42 1.11 -8.45
N GLU A 924 35.46 0.57 -9.07
CA GLU A 924 36.82 0.58 -8.55
C GLU A 924 37.80 1.02 -9.66
N GLY A 925 38.86 1.70 -9.26
CA GLY A 925 39.91 2.15 -10.16
C GLY A 925 41.27 2.23 -9.45
N LYS A 926 42.29 2.62 -10.21
CA LYS A 926 43.63 2.89 -9.68
C LYS A 926 44.09 4.28 -10.06
N LEU A 927 44.84 4.90 -9.15
CA LEU A 927 45.54 6.15 -9.44
C LEU A 927 46.65 5.95 -10.50
N PRO A 928 47.02 7.02 -11.23
CA PRO A 928 48.15 6.99 -12.14
C PRO A 928 49.43 6.58 -11.38
N ASP A 929 50.38 5.95 -12.08
CA ASP A 929 51.68 5.47 -11.55
C ASP A 929 51.65 4.11 -10.79
N ASN A 930 50.68 3.21 -11.06
CA ASN A 930 50.45 1.99 -10.26
C ASN A 930 50.19 2.29 -8.76
N GLY A 931 49.56 3.43 -8.48
CA GLY A 931 49.27 3.89 -7.13
C GLY A 931 48.12 3.13 -6.42
N PRO A 932 47.68 3.64 -5.25
CA PRO A 932 46.56 3.14 -4.46
C PRO A 932 45.30 2.87 -5.27
N THR A 933 44.52 1.88 -4.81
CA THR A 933 43.16 1.64 -5.30
C THR A 933 42.21 2.68 -4.77
N ILE A 934 41.24 3.08 -5.59
CA ILE A 934 40.16 4.00 -5.23
C ILE A 934 38.80 3.38 -5.58
N ALA A 935 37.84 3.49 -4.67
CA ALA A 935 36.49 2.93 -4.83
C ALA A 935 35.40 3.92 -4.37
N TRP A 936 34.22 3.85 -4.99
CA TRP A 936 33.07 4.72 -4.68
C TRP A 936 31.93 3.93 -4.06
N TYR A 937 31.34 4.50 -3.00
CA TYR A 937 30.23 3.92 -2.23
C TYR A 937 29.08 4.92 -2.10
N GLU A 938 27.87 4.41 -1.89
CA GLU A 938 26.65 5.22 -1.69
C GLU A 938 26.46 5.57 -0.22
N ASP A 939 26.73 4.60 0.66
CA ASP A 939 26.53 4.75 2.09
C ASP A 939 27.78 4.30 2.88
N VAL A 940 27.95 4.83 4.09
CA VAL A 940 29.04 4.47 5.01
C VAL A 940 28.92 3.00 5.45
N SER A 941 27.71 2.44 5.46
CA SER A 941 27.45 1.03 5.77
C SER A 941 28.01 0.06 4.71
N ASP A 942 28.18 0.49 3.45
CA ASP A 942 28.73 -0.33 2.36
C ASP A 942 30.25 -0.50 2.42
N LEU A 943 30.94 0.28 3.26
CA LEU A 943 32.40 0.26 3.35
C LEU A 943 32.91 -1.10 3.87
N PRO A 944 34.02 -1.62 3.33
CA PRO A 944 34.60 -2.88 3.78
C PRO A 944 35.12 -2.79 5.23
N THR A 945 35.06 -3.89 5.96
CA THR A 945 35.53 -4.02 7.35
C THR A 945 36.86 -4.78 7.43
N GLY A 946 37.52 -4.71 8.59
CA GLY A 946 38.74 -5.47 8.89
C GLY A 946 40.07 -4.77 8.54
N THR A 947 40.02 -3.51 8.11
CA THR A 947 41.22 -2.66 7.92
C THR A 947 41.02 -1.33 8.64
N PRO A 948 42.02 -0.82 9.39
CA PRO A 948 41.92 0.47 10.05
C PRO A 948 41.57 1.59 9.04
N SER A 949 40.75 2.54 9.45
CA SER A 949 40.21 3.56 8.55
C SER A 949 40.37 4.97 9.13
N LEU A 950 40.77 5.94 8.30
CA LEU A 950 40.76 7.37 8.60
C LEU A 950 39.60 8.04 7.86
N TYR A 951 38.59 8.47 8.61
CA TYR A 951 37.41 9.14 8.05
C TYR A 951 37.62 10.66 8.02
N ILE A 952 37.22 11.28 6.92
CA ILE A 952 37.24 12.73 6.73
C ILE A 952 35.84 13.17 6.33
N ALA A 953 35.26 14.09 7.09
CA ALA A 953 34.00 14.74 6.78
C ALA A 953 34.22 16.25 6.79
N GLN A 954 34.18 16.87 5.62
CA GLN A 954 34.29 18.32 5.46
C GLN A 954 32.97 18.82 4.89
N GLU A 955 32.25 19.68 5.61
CA GLU A 955 30.98 20.27 5.14
C GLU A 955 29.99 19.19 4.66
N LEU A 956 29.70 18.24 5.56
CA LEU A 956 28.81 17.12 5.27
C LEU A 956 27.60 17.10 6.20
N PHE A 957 27.81 17.25 7.50
CA PHE A 957 26.78 17.01 8.52
C PHE A 957 25.69 18.09 8.50
N ASP A 958 26.02 19.20 7.88
CA ASP A 958 25.26 20.43 7.79
C ASP A 958 24.20 20.41 6.67
N ALA A 959 24.45 19.59 5.65
CA ALA A 959 23.53 19.30 4.56
C ALA A 959 22.61 18.10 4.87
N LEU A 960 22.72 17.49 6.06
CA LEU A 960 21.91 16.33 6.43
C LEU A 960 20.49 16.73 6.90
N PRO A 961 19.47 15.93 6.56
CA PRO A 961 18.09 16.19 6.99
C PRO A 961 17.95 16.37 8.51
N VAL A 962 17.18 17.39 8.90
CA VAL A 962 16.94 17.75 10.30
C VAL A 962 15.46 17.90 10.61
N HIS A 963 15.05 17.35 11.74
CA HIS A 963 13.75 17.63 12.36
C HIS A 963 13.87 18.89 13.22
N GLN A 964 12.93 19.81 13.05
CA GLN A 964 12.84 21.03 13.84
C GLN A 964 11.68 20.93 14.82
N PHE A 965 11.93 21.21 16.10
CA PHE A 965 10.88 21.27 17.12
C PHE A 965 10.83 22.65 17.75
N GLU A 966 9.62 23.08 18.13
CA GLU A 966 9.34 24.30 18.87
C GLU A 966 8.57 23.96 20.13
N TYR A 967 9.03 24.46 21.27
CA TYR A 967 8.33 24.32 22.53
C TYR A 967 7.18 25.33 22.60
N THR A 968 5.96 24.82 22.65
CA THR A 968 4.75 25.65 22.70
C THR A 968 4.07 25.56 24.06
N SER A 969 2.98 26.29 24.27
CA SER A 969 2.13 26.12 25.46
C SER A 969 1.52 24.71 25.59
N LYS A 970 1.58 23.90 24.52
CA LYS A 970 1.12 22.50 24.48
C LYS A 970 2.27 21.48 24.66
N GLY A 971 3.51 21.94 24.86
CA GLY A 971 4.72 21.12 24.85
C GLY A 971 5.47 21.22 23.52
N TRP A 972 6.46 20.34 23.31
CA TRP A 972 7.20 20.25 22.05
C TRP A 972 6.29 19.86 20.89
N CYS A 973 6.26 20.70 19.85
CA CYS A 973 5.60 20.42 18.59
C CYS A 973 6.65 20.46 17.47
N GLU A 974 6.54 19.54 16.52
CA GLU A 974 7.37 19.58 15.31
C GLU A 974 6.94 20.71 14.38
N ARG A 975 7.91 21.39 13.76
CA ARG A 975 7.70 22.34 12.67
C ARG A 975 7.67 21.57 11.35
N LEU A 976 6.62 21.82 10.57
CA LEU A 976 6.32 21.20 9.28
C LEU A 976 6.30 22.28 8.18
N ILE A 977 6.21 21.85 6.93
CA ILE A 977 6.13 22.69 5.74
C ILE A 977 4.80 22.41 5.04
N ASP A 978 3.99 23.46 4.87
CA ASP A 978 2.73 23.45 4.09
C ASP A 978 2.84 24.40 2.89
N ILE A 979 1.85 24.39 2.01
CA ILE A 979 1.74 25.28 0.88
C ILE A 979 1.39 26.68 1.37
N ASP A 980 2.15 27.67 0.91
CA ASP A 980 1.84 29.07 1.19
C ASP A 980 0.66 29.51 0.33
N VAL A 981 -0.45 29.91 0.96
CA VAL A 981 -1.66 30.42 0.29
C VAL A 981 -1.63 31.96 0.20
N SER A 982 -0.68 32.62 0.84
CA SER A 982 -0.53 34.08 0.82
C SER A 982 0.09 34.60 -0.49
N ASP A 983 -0.05 35.91 -0.72
CA ASP A 983 0.58 36.64 -1.85
C ASP A 983 2.10 36.87 -1.63
N SER A 984 2.79 35.97 -0.91
CA SER A 984 4.24 36.03 -0.71
C SER A 984 5.00 35.62 -1.99
N GLU A 985 6.32 35.82 -1.99
CA GLU A 985 7.19 35.35 -3.08
C GLU A 985 7.46 33.84 -3.04
N ASP A 986 7.16 33.19 -1.91
CA ASP A 986 7.53 31.80 -1.61
C ASP A 986 6.38 30.83 -1.94
N HIS A 987 6.73 29.56 -2.19
CA HIS A 987 5.75 28.53 -2.55
C HIS A 987 5.24 27.76 -1.33
N PHE A 988 6.03 27.70 -0.26
CA PHE A 988 5.73 26.97 0.96
C PHE A 988 5.87 27.87 2.19
N CYS A 989 5.28 27.45 3.32
CA CYS A 989 5.37 28.15 4.61
C CYS A 989 5.61 27.14 5.74
N PHE A 990 6.25 27.58 6.82
CA PHE A 990 6.38 26.78 8.04
C PHE A 990 5.06 26.80 8.82
N VAL A 991 4.63 25.61 9.25
CA VAL A 991 3.48 25.43 10.14
C VAL A 991 3.87 24.57 11.34
N LEU A 992 3.15 24.67 12.45
CA LEU A 992 3.36 23.79 13.60
C LEU A 992 2.44 22.58 13.50
N SER A 993 2.97 21.41 13.83
CA SER A 993 2.16 20.21 14.03
C SER A 993 1.08 20.45 15.09
N PRO A 994 -0.13 19.89 14.93
CA PRO A 994 -1.24 20.10 15.87
C PRO A 994 -0.98 19.46 17.25
N GLY A 995 -0.02 18.54 17.34
CA GLY A 995 0.43 17.87 18.56
C GLY A 995 1.74 17.11 18.32
N PRO A 996 2.25 16.35 19.31
CA PRO A 996 3.54 15.66 19.20
C PRO A 996 3.51 14.58 18.11
N THR A 997 4.49 14.65 17.20
CA THR A 997 4.69 13.68 16.13
C THR A 997 5.48 12.46 16.62
N ALA A 998 5.64 11.44 15.77
CA ALA A 998 6.53 10.31 16.08
C ALA A 998 7.96 10.79 16.35
N ALA A 999 8.47 11.71 15.52
CA ALA A 999 9.78 12.32 15.69
C ALA A 999 9.88 13.08 17.03
N THR A 1000 8.84 13.82 17.44
CA THR A 1000 8.81 14.47 18.75
C THR A 1000 8.95 13.45 19.89
N ARG A 1001 8.23 12.32 19.81
CA ARG A 1001 8.25 11.28 20.84
C ARG A 1001 9.60 10.57 20.94
N VAL A 1002 10.21 10.27 19.80
CA VAL A 1002 11.48 9.53 19.72
C VAL A 1002 12.66 10.42 20.10
N TYR A 1003 12.75 11.63 19.54
CA TYR A 1003 13.96 12.45 19.67
C TYR A 1003 13.93 13.44 20.84
N ILE A 1004 12.78 13.76 21.42
CA ILE A 1004 12.71 14.65 22.60
C ILE A 1004 12.48 13.84 23.88
N GLY A 1005 11.75 12.73 23.78
CA GLY A 1005 11.35 11.93 24.93
C GLY A 1005 10.10 12.45 25.64
N ARG A 1006 9.67 11.71 26.67
CA ARG A 1006 8.43 11.97 27.43
C ARG A 1006 8.58 13.16 28.39
N GLU A 1007 8.79 14.37 27.89
CA GLU A 1007 8.45 15.55 28.70
C GLU A 1007 6.93 15.61 28.85
N LYS A 1008 6.46 15.24 30.06
CA LYS A 1008 5.10 15.29 30.59
C LYS A 1008 4.07 15.85 29.60
N VAL A 1009 3.48 14.94 28.82
CA VAL A 1009 2.28 15.20 28.00
C VAL A 1009 1.23 15.88 28.89
N PHE A 1010 0.96 17.14 28.55
CA PHE A 1010 -0.07 18.04 29.06
C PHE A 1010 -1.12 17.41 29.99
N ASN A 1011 -1.06 17.73 31.29
CA ASN A 1011 -2.18 17.55 32.21
C ASN A 1011 -2.96 18.88 32.28
N PRO A 1012 -4.21 18.97 31.80
CA PRO A 1012 -4.98 20.22 31.73
C PRO A 1012 -5.16 20.94 33.08
N SER A 1013 -4.85 20.26 34.19
CA SER A 1013 -5.02 20.76 35.56
C SER A 1013 -3.91 21.72 36.03
N SER A 1014 -2.72 21.73 35.40
CA SER A 1014 -1.56 22.46 35.94
C SER A 1014 -1.55 23.97 35.64
N ASN A 1015 -2.12 24.39 34.52
CA ASN A 1015 -2.25 25.81 34.16
C ASN A 1015 -3.39 26.54 34.90
N VAL A 1016 -4.27 25.80 35.58
CA VAL A 1016 -5.32 26.38 36.44
C VAL A 1016 -4.73 26.95 37.73
N ILE A 1017 -3.53 26.53 38.14
CA ILE A 1017 -2.97 26.84 39.47
C ILE A 1017 -2.01 28.04 39.45
N LYS A 1018 -1.37 28.37 38.32
CA LYS A 1018 -0.46 29.55 38.23
C LYS A 1018 -1.18 30.90 38.20
N HIS A 1019 -2.50 30.92 38.00
CA HIS A 1019 -3.29 32.16 38.01
C HIS A 1019 -3.96 32.50 39.35
N LEU A 1020 -3.63 31.77 40.43
CA LEU A 1020 -4.27 31.96 41.75
C LEU A 1020 -3.39 32.67 42.80
N SER A 1021 -2.20 33.16 42.45
CA SER A 1021 -1.27 33.80 43.40
C SER A 1021 -1.24 35.32 43.32
N SER A 1022 -2.38 35.95 43.03
CA SER A 1022 -2.55 37.39 43.24
C SER A 1022 -4.03 37.67 43.49
N ASP A 1023 -4.48 37.51 44.74
CA ASP A 1023 -5.48 38.40 45.36
C ASP A 1023 -5.79 37.97 46.80
N ASN A 1024 -5.82 38.95 47.69
CA ASN A 1024 -6.10 38.81 49.12
C ASN A 1024 -7.62 38.61 49.38
N SER A 1025 -8.04 37.48 49.97
CA SER A 1025 -9.24 37.35 50.83
C SER A 1025 -9.31 35.91 51.38
N THR A 1026 -9.40 35.59 52.69
CA THR A 1026 -10.41 35.80 53.77
C THR A 1026 -11.65 34.89 53.74
N THR A 1027 -11.53 33.61 53.35
CA THR A 1027 -12.49 32.57 53.80
C THR A 1027 -11.84 31.24 54.20
N PRO A 1028 -12.45 30.44 55.11
CA PRO A 1028 -11.92 29.13 55.55
C PRO A 1028 -11.82 28.09 54.43
N HIS A 1029 -12.59 28.26 53.35
CA HIS A 1029 -12.63 27.33 52.23
C HIS A 1029 -11.40 27.44 51.31
N ASP A 1030 -10.75 28.62 51.28
CA ASP A 1030 -9.53 28.87 50.51
C ASP A 1030 -8.26 28.37 51.24
N ILE A 1031 -8.28 28.34 52.58
CA ILE A 1031 -7.21 27.79 53.41
C ILE A 1031 -7.07 26.27 53.19
N LEU A 1032 -8.20 25.54 53.10
CA LEU A 1032 -8.23 24.10 52.83
C LEU A 1032 -7.72 23.73 51.42
N LYS A 1033 -7.90 24.63 50.45
CA LYS A 1033 -7.41 24.44 49.07
C LYS A 1033 -5.88 24.58 48.99
N ASN A 1034 -5.31 25.52 49.76
CA ASN A 1034 -3.87 25.73 49.83
C ASN A 1034 -3.13 24.63 50.61
N ILE A 1035 -3.76 24.03 51.63
CA ILE A 1035 -3.20 22.91 52.39
C ILE A 1035 -3.08 21.64 51.53
N ASN A 1036 -4.09 21.36 50.68
CA ASN A 1036 -4.05 20.20 49.78
C ASN A 1036 -3.05 20.36 48.63
N ALA A 1037 -2.82 21.59 48.14
CA ALA A 1037 -1.79 21.87 47.14
C ALA A 1037 -0.35 21.70 47.68
N ALA A 1038 -0.11 22.07 48.95
CA ALA A 1038 1.18 21.89 49.61
C ALA A 1038 1.50 20.41 49.92
N ALA A 1039 0.48 19.60 50.23
CA ALA A 1039 0.65 18.16 50.49
C ALA A 1039 1.06 17.36 49.23
N VAL A 1040 0.59 17.79 48.04
CA VAL A 1040 0.94 17.16 46.75
C VAL A 1040 2.39 17.48 46.34
N LEU A 1041 2.89 18.69 46.65
CA LEU A 1041 4.30 19.04 46.45
C LEU A 1041 5.24 18.21 47.33
N GLN A 1042 4.85 17.94 48.59
CA GLN A 1042 5.67 17.19 49.53
C GLN A 1042 5.80 15.70 49.17
N GLN A 1043 4.77 15.08 48.57
CA GLN A 1043 4.83 13.69 48.10
C GLN A 1043 5.72 13.53 46.85
N SER A 1044 5.79 14.53 45.98
CA SER A 1044 6.62 14.47 44.77
C SER A 1044 8.13 14.55 45.03
N GLN A 1045 8.55 15.22 46.12
CA GLN A 1045 9.98 15.34 46.49
C GLN A 1045 10.50 14.15 47.31
N LEU A 1046 9.62 13.35 47.92
CA LEU A 1046 10.00 12.18 48.73
C LEU A 1046 10.33 10.93 47.89
N GLN A 1047 9.93 10.89 46.62
CA GLN A 1047 10.10 9.73 45.73
C GLN A 1047 11.44 9.71 44.97
N GLU A 1048 12.20 10.81 44.94
CA GLU A 1048 13.50 10.89 44.24
C GLU A 1048 14.69 10.32 45.04
N ASN A 1049 14.54 10.06 46.35
CA ASN A 1049 15.68 9.75 47.22
C ASN A 1049 15.81 8.27 47.66
N THR A 1050 15.09 7.30 47.07
CA THR A 1050 14.99 5.93 47.65
C THR A 1050 15.19 4.71 46.73
N LEU A 1051 15.84 4.83 45.56
CA LEU A 1051 16.19 3.64 44.75
C LEU A 1051 17.68 3.60 44.33
N PRO A 1052 18.39 2.47 44.50
CA PRO A 1052 19.79 2.34 44.13
C PRO A 1052 19.99 1.93 42.66
N ASN A 1053 20.85 2.68 41.96
CA ASN A 1053 21.59 2.37 40.73
C ASN A 1053 21.13 1.16 39.87
N GLU A 1054 20.20 1.40 38.96
CA GLU A 1054 20.01 0.61 37.73
C GLU A 1054 20.64 1.33 36.51
N PRO A 1055 21.06 0.59 35.46
CA PRO A 1055 21.74 1.18 34.30
C PRO A 1055 20.77 2.07 33.52
N LYS A 1056 21.09 3.35 33.41
CA LYS A 1056 20.31 4.35 32.67
C LYS A 1056 20.09 3.89 31.22
N ALA A 1057 18.83 3.79 30.80
CA ALA A 1057 18.46 3.86 29.39
C ALA A 1057 19.17 5.08 28.75
N PRO A 1058 19.64 5.00 27.49
CA PRO A 1058 20.33 6.11 26.84
C PRO A 1058 19.41 7.34 26.89
N ALA A 1059 19.80 8.31 27.70
CA ALA A 1059 18.95 9.45 28.05
C ALA A 1059 18.56 10.21 26.77
N SER A 1060 17.35 10.76 26.72
CA SER A 1060 16.89 11.57 25.60
C SER A 1060 17.90 12.66 25.19
N PRO A 1061 17.95 13.06 23.91
CA PRO A 1061 18.91 14.03 23.37
C PRO A 1061 18.99 15.36 24.14
N ILE A 1062 17.91 15.82 24.77
CA ILE A 1062 17.81 17.18 25.32
C ILE A 1062 17.18 17.13 26.71
N LEU A 1063 18.02 17.09 27.74
CA LEU A 1063 17.64 17.38 29.12
C LEU A 1063 18.10 18.81 29.43
N SER A 1064 17.37 19.80 28.92
CA SER A 1064 17.52 21.18 29.41
C SER A 1064 16.51 21.38 30.56
N PRO A 1065 16.95 21.64 31.80
CA PRO A 1065 16.05 21.74 32.96
C PRO A 1065 15.08 22.94 32.93
N ASN A 1066 15.17 23.83 31.94
CA ASN A 1066 14.45 25.10 31.86
C ASN A 1066 14.09 25.46 30.41
N VAL A 1067 13.04 24.83 29.84
CA VAL A 1067 12.51 25.17 28.51
C VAL A 1067 11.40 26.22 28.60
N ALA A 1068 11.46 27.28 27.79
CA ALA A 1068 10.47 28.34 27.68
C ALA A 1068 9.65 28.24 26.38
N VAL A 1069 8.41 28.76 26.40
CA VAL A 1069 7.55 28.79 25.20
C VAL A 1069 8.21 29.67 24.12
N GLY A 1070 8.44 29.07 22.96
CA GLY A 1070 9.17 29.66 21.84
C GLY A 1070 10.57 29.06 21.62
N ASP A 1071 11.09 28.28 22.56
CA ASP A 1071 12.38 27.60 22.40
C ASP A 1071 12.32 26.63 21.23
N ARG A 1072 13.41 26.54 20.47
CA ARG A 1072 13.48 25.69 19.27
C ARG A 1072 14.75 24.87 19.26
N ILE A 1073 14.65 23.68 18.69
CA ILE A 1073 15.73 22.71 18.63
C ILE A 1073 15.74 21.99 17.28
N GLU A 1074 16.94 21.60 16.89
CA GLU A 1074 17.23 20.92 15.64
C GLU A 1074 17.91 19.59 15.94
N ILE A 1075 17.39 18.50 15.37
CA ILE A 1075 17.96 17.16 15.54
C ILE A 1075 18.11 16.51 14.17
N SER A 1076 19.32 16.07 13.83
CA SER A 1076 19.61 15.28 12.62
C SER A 1076 19.82 13.80 12.98
N PRO A 1077 18.82 12.94 12.80
CA PRO A 1077 18.95 11.51 13.06
C PRO A 1077 19.96 10.85 12.12
N THR A 1078 20.05 11.30 10.86
CA THR A 1078 21.03 10.81 9.89
C THR A 1078 22.46 11.11 10.35
N GLY A 1079 22.71 12.33 10.86
CA GLY A 1079 24.03 12.68 11.41
C GLY A 1079 24.40 11.80 12.62
N ILE A 1080 23.42 11.51 13.49
CA ILE A 1080 23.62 10.60 14.64
C ILE A 1080 23.94 9.17 14.16
N ALA A 1081 23.23 8.66 13.15
CA ALA A 1081 23.49 7.32 12.62
C ALA A 1081 24.91 7.21 12.02
N ILE A 1082 25.31 8.19 11.20
CA ILE A 1082 26.66 8.21 10.59
C ILE A 1082 27.75 8.24 11.67
N ILE A 1083 27.60 9.07 12.70
CA ILE A 1083 28.63 9.17 13.74
C ILE A 1083 28.73 7.88 14.57
N GLN A 1084 27.61 7.21 14.84
CA GLN A 1084 27.58 5.92 15.52
C GLN A 1084 28.24 4.83 14.68
N ASP A 1085 27.99 4.81 13.37
CA ASP A 1085 28.59 3.84 12.46
C ASP A 1085 30.11 4.04 12.31
N VAL A 1086 30.56 5.27 12.14
CA VAL A 1086 32.00 5.62 12.12
C VAL A 1086 32.66 5.22 13.44
N SER A 1087 32.03 5.53 14.58
CA SER A 1087 32.58 5.20 15.90
C SER A 1087 32.63 3.69 16.14
N ARG A 1088 31.61 2.94 15.70
CA ARG A 1088 31.59 1.48 15.77
C ARG A 1088 32.75 0.87 14.96
N ARG A 1089 32.99 1.37 13.75
CA ARG A 1089 34.09 0.90 12.89
C ARG A 1089 35.46 1.24 13.49
N ILE A 1090 35.66 2.45 14.02
CA ILE A 1090 36.89 2.82 14.73
C ILE A 1090 37.12 1.93 15.96
N ALA A 1091 36.08 1.56 16.70
CA ALA A 1091 36.19 0.67 17.86
C ALA A 1091 36.61 -0.76 17.45
N GLN A 1092 35.99 -1.28 16.38
CA GLN A 1092 36.20 -2.63 15.86
C GLN A 1092 37.55 -2.81 15.16
N ASP A 1093 37.81 -1.99 14.13
CA ASP A 1093 38.93 -2.16 13.21
C ASP A 1093 40.12 -1.25 13.54
N GLY A 1094 39.94 -0.29 14.44
CA GLY A 1094 40.91 0.78 14.70
C GLY A 1094 40.83 1.91 13.67
N GLY A 1095 41.46 3.04 13.98
CA GLY A 1095 41.44 4.22 13.11
C GLY A 1095 41.07 5.50 13.83
N ALA A 1096 40.68 6.51 13.05
CA ALA A 1096 40.29 7.83 13.53
C ALA A 1096 39.32 8.52 12.55
N ALA A 1097 38.66 9.58 13.00
CA ALA A 1097 37.88 10.47 12.13
C ALA A 1097 38.26 11.94 12.39
N LEU A 1098 38.23 12.76 11.35
CA LEU A 1098 38.30 14.21 11.43
C LEU A 1098 37.04 14.80 10.77
N ILE A 1099 36.30 15.56 11.56
CA ILE A 1099 35.04 16.19 11.15
C ILE A 1099 35.26 17.69 11.24
N VAL A 1100 35.08 18.39 10.12
CA VAL A 1100 35.21 19.83 10.02
C VAL A 1100 33.95 20.39 9.38
N ASP A 1101 33.18 21.13 10.16
CA ASP A 1101 31.88 21.62 9.71
C ASP A 1101 31.50 22.92 10.42
N TYR A 1102 30.54 23.66 9.88
CA TYR A 1102 30.03 24.86 10.56
C TYR A 1102 29.03 24.46 11.64
N GLY A 1103 29.18 25.02 12.84
CA GLY A 1103 28.35 24.58 13.94
C GLY A 1103 28.75 25.14 15.29
N ARG A 1104 28.13 24.56 16.33
CA ARG A 1104 28.29 24.96 17.73
C ARG A 1104 28.48 23.73 18.61
N ASP A 1105 29.03 23.94 19.81
CA ASP A 1105 29.18 22.89 20.82
C ASP A 1105 28.03 22.90 21.86
N HIS A 1106 26.81 23.07 21.37
CA HIS A 1106 25.57 22.94 22.14
C HIS A 1106 24.39 22.72 21.19
N PRO A 1107 23.24 22.21 21.69
CA PRO A 1107 22.03 22.08 20.89
C PRO A 1107 21.65 23.40 20.23
N SER A 1108 21.36 23.33 18.92
CA SER A 1108 21.17 24.52 18.09
C SER A 1108 19.74 25.08 18.21
N GLU A 1109 19.64 26.41 18.18
CA GLU A 1109 18.43 27.13 17.75
C GLU A 1109 18.15 26.82 16.27
N VAL A 1110 16.94 27.12 15.77
CA VAL A 1110 16.66 26.90 14.34
C VAL A 1110 17.59 27.74 13.46
N SER A 1111 18.42 27.02 12.69
CA SER A 1111 19.54 27.58 11.93
C SER A 1111 19.44 27.33 10.42
N LEU A 1112 18.41 26.60 9.98
CA LEU A 1112 18.17 26.30 8.58
C LEU A 1112 18.19 27.57 7.71
N ARG A 1113 19.11 27.61 6.74
CA ARG A 1113 19.28 28.71 5.80
C ARG A 1113 19.40 28.21 4.36
N GLY A 1114 19.02 29.07 3.42
CA GLY A 1114 19.13 28.82 1.98
C GLY A 1114 20.28 29.62 1.41
N ILE A 1115 21.13 29.01 0.59
CA ILE A 1115 22.28 29.68 -0.04
C ILE A 1115 22.18 29.52 -1.56
N GLN A 1116 22.26 30.63 -2.27
CA GLN A 1116 22.28 30.65 -3.74
C GLN A 1116 23.07 31.87 -4.21
N ASN A 1117 23.95 31.71 -5.21
CA ASN A 1117 24.81 32.79 -5.72
C ASN A 1117 25.57 33.57 -4.63
N HIS A 1118 26.08 32.89 -3.59
CA HIS A 1118 26.75 33.48 -2.42
C HIS A 1118 25.90 34.43 -1.55
N GLU A 1119 24.57 34.40 -1.69
CA GLU A 1119 23.63 35.17 -0.87
C GLU A 1119 22.66 34.25 -0.10
N PHE A 1120 22.19 34.73 1.06
CA PHE A 1120 21.13 34.04 1.80
C PHE A 1120 19.77 34.28 1.13
N VAL A 1121 19.11 33.19 0.76
CA VAL A 1121 17.81 33.19 0.08
C VAL A 1121 16.78 32.41 0.90
N SER A 1122 15.49 32.56 0.55
CA SER A 1122 14.42 31.81 1.21
C SER A 1122 14.52 30.31 0.87
N VAL A 1123 14.50 29.49 1.92
CA VAL A 1123 14.52 28.02 1.82
C VAL A 1123 13.25 27.44 1.18
N LEU A 1124 12.15 28.20 1.18
CA LEU A 1124 10.83 27.76 0.76
C LEU A 1124 10.45 28.21 -0.66
N ARG A 1125 11.38 28.90 -1.35
CA ARG A 1125 11.11 29.50 -2.66
C ARG A 1125 11.35 28.54 -3.81
N GLU A 1126 12.59 28.06 -3.98
CA GLU A 1126 13.00 27.26 -5.14
C GLU A 1126 13.72 25.98 -4.67
N PRO A 1127 13.02 25.04 -3.99
CA PRO A 1127 13.64 23.78 -3.57
C PRO A 1127 14.20 23.04 -4.78
N GLY A 1128 15.39 22.43 -4.61
CA GLY A 1128 16.11 21.76 -5.70
C GLY A 1128 17.07 22.65 -6.47
N ASP A 1129 16.99 23.97 -6.29
CA ASP A 1129 17.88 24.96 -6.94
C ASP A 1129 18.58 25.90 -5.93
N VAL A 1130 18.33 25.70 -4.63
CA VAL A 1130 18.92 26.41 -3.49
C VAL A 1130 19.57 25.38 -2.56
N ASP A 1131 20.79 25.67 -2.11
CA ASP A 1131 21.44 24.86 -1.09
C ASP A 1131 20.82 25.11 0.28
N LEU A 1132 20.61 24.06 1.06
CA LEU A 1132 19.98 24.10 2.38
C LEU A 1132 20.95 23.59 3.43
N SER A 1133 21.17 24.42 4.45
CA SER A 1133 22.34 24.33 5.30
C SER A 1133 21.98 24.62 6.78
N ILE A 1134 22.43 23.81 7.74
CA ILE A 1134 22.16 23.93 9.20
C ILE A 1134 23.43 23.94 10.07
N ASP A 1135 23.42 24.67 11.19
CA ASP A 1135 24.52 24.65 12.15
C ASP A 1135 24.61 23.26 12.81
N VAL A 1136 25.75 22.59 12.66
CA VAL A 1136 25.99 21.26 13.22
C VAL A 1136 26.11 21.33 14.75
N ASP A 1137 25.38 20.45 15.44
CA ASP A 1137 25.49 20.26 16.89
C ASP A 1137 26.62 19.26 17.21
N PHE A 1138 27.83 19.79 17.38
CA PHE A 1138 29.00 18.98 17.74
C PHE A 1138 28.89 18.36 19.14
N SER A 1139 28.06 18.93 20.03
CA SER A 1139 27.86 18.36 21.36
C SER A 1139 27.08 17.04 21.27
N THR A 1140 26.08 16.98 20.40
CA THR A 1140 25.31 15.77 20.08
C THR A 1140 26.18 14.75 19.34
N LEU A 1141 26.95 15.16 18.32
CA LEU A 1141 27.86 14.24 17.62
C LEU A 1141 28.88 13.62 18.58
N ARG A 1142 29.51 14.43 19.45
CA ARG A 1142 30.47 13.96 20.44
C ARG A 1142 29.85 12.96 21.42
N ARG A 1143 28.62 13.23 21.87
CA ARG A 1143 27.90 12.37 22.81
C ARG A 1143 27.68 10.98 22.23
N TYR A 1144 27.15 10.89 21.00
CA TYR A 1144 26.88 9.61 20.36
C TYR A 1144 28.14 8.90 19.86
N ALA A 1145 29.19 9.65 19.50
CA ALA A 1145 30.47 9.07 19.14
C ALA A 1145 31.15 8.32 20.32
N THR A 1146 30.97 8.83 21.54
CA THR A 1146 31.65 8.33 22.75
C THR A 1146 30.80 7.38 23.59
N GLU A 1147 29.57 7.06 23.17
CA GLU A 1147 28.60 6.25 23.92
C GLU A 1147 29.11 4.84 24.26
N SER A 1148 29.87 4.20 23.36
CA SER A 1148 30.45 2.86 23.59
C SER A 1148 31.57 2.85 24.63
N GLY A 1149 32.15 4.02 24.95
CA GLY A 1149 33.36 4.14 25.76
C GLY A 1149 34.65 3.64 25.09
N GLU A 1150 34.59 3.09 23.87
CA GLU A 1150 35.77 2.57 23.13
C GLU A 1150 36.42 3.63 22.21
N VAL A 1151 35.74 4.75 21.98
CA VAL A 1151 36.21 5.88 21.16
C VAL A 1151 36.25 7.15 22.02
N LYS A 1152 37.33 7.93 21.87
CA LYS A 1152 37.49 9.26 22.47
C LYS A 1152 37.23 10.32 21.41
N ALA A 1153 36.58 11.40 21.83
CA ALA A 1153 36.40 12.60 21.03
C ALA A 1153 37.27 13.74 21.58
N PHE A 1154 37.88 14.49 20.68
CA PHE A 1154 38.70 15.67 20.96
C PHE A 1154 38.12 16.87 20.22
N GLY A 1155 38.02 18.00 20.91
CA GLY A 1155 37.31 19.19 20.41
C GLY A 1155 35.80 19.17 20.73
N PRO A 1156 34.99 19.95 19.98
CA PRO A 1156 35.38 20.74 18.82
C PRO A 1156 36.29 21.93 19.18
N ILE A 1157 37.26 22.23 18.32
CA ILE A 1157 38.05 23.48 18.35
C ILE A 1157 37.75 24.32 17.11
N GLU A 1158 38.09 25.59 17.12
CA GLU A 1158 37.94 26.47 15.94
C GLU A 1158 38.84 26.03 14.79
N GLN A 1159 38.33 26.04 13.55
CA GLN A 1159 39.10 25.66 12.37
C GLN A 1159 40.38 26.49 12.23
N GLY A 1160 40.30 27.80 12.48
CA GLY A 1160 41.45 28.68 12.41
C GLY A 1160 42.55 28.30 13.40
N LEU A 1161 42.17 27.86 14.61
CA LEU A 1161 43.10 27.36 15.61
C LEU A 1161 43.70 26.01 15.16
N PHE A 1162 42.86 25.07 14.73
CA PHE A 1162 43.31 23.78 14.20
C PHE A 1162 44.35 23.95 13.08
N LEU A 1163 44.08 24.81 12.10
CA LEU A 1163 45.00 25.04 10.97
C LEU A 1163 46.31 25.70 11.40
N LYS A 1164 46.28 26.62 12.37
CA LYS A 1164 47.48 27.24 12.96
C LYS A 1164 48.36 26.19 13.64
N GLU A 1165 47.76 25.35 14.48
CA GLU A 1165 48.46 24.25 15.16
C GLU A 1165 49.01 23.21 14.18
N MET A 1166 48.32 22.99 13.04
CA MET A 1166 48.82 22.17 11.94
C MET A 1166 49.95 22.84 11.13
N GLY A 1167 50.27 24.11 11.39
CA GLY A 1167 51.39 24.82 10.77
C GLY A 1167 51.08 25.54 9.45
N ILE A 1168 49.82 25.97 9.24
CA ILE A 1168 49.43 26.70 8.01
C ILE A 1168 50.29 27.95 7.72
N GLU A 1169 50.73 28.66 8.76
CA GLU A 1169 51.58 29.86 8.61
C GLU A 1169 52.95 29.51 8.03
N HIS A 1170 53.53 28.39 8.45
CA HIS A 1170 54.78 27.88 7.87
C HIS A 1170 54.61 27.48 6.41
N ARG A 1171 53.46 26.89 6.07
CA ARG A 1171 53.17 26.52 4.69
C ARG A 1171 52.99 27.75 3.79
N MET A 1172 52.25 28.75 4.26
CA MET A 1172 52.11 30.03 3.58
C MET A 1172 53.47 30.70 3.34
N ALA A 1173 54.32 30.78 4.37
CA ALA A 1173 55.66 31.35 4.27
C ALA A 1173 56.55 30.60 3.26
N ALA A 1174 56.44 29.26 3.19
CA ALA A 1174 57.15 28.47 2.20
C ALA A 1174 56.68 28.73 0.76
N LEU A 1175 55.37 28.92 0.55
CA LEU A 1175 54.82 29.27 -0.77
C LEU A 1175 55.26 30.67 -1.22
N PHE A 1176 55.40 31.62 -0.29
CA PHE A 1176 55.83 32.99 -0.62
C PHE A 1176 57.25 33.05 -1.23
N GLN A 1177 58.14 32.12 -0.87
CA GLN A 1177 59.54 32.13 -1.34
C GLN A 1177 59.68 31.96 -2.86
N ASN A 1178 58.67 31.40 -3.53
CA ASN A 1178 58.75 31.02 -4.96
C ASN A 1178 57.64 31.66 -5.83
N CYS A 1179 56.96 32.70 -5.34
CA CYS A 1179 55.80 33.31 -6.00
C CYS A 1179 56.01 34.81 -6.28
N SER A 1180 55.30 35.35 -7.28
CA SER A 1180 55.22 36.81 -7.54
C SER A 1180 54.41 37.53 -6.46
N GLU A 1181 54.58 38.85 -6.34
CA GLU A 1181 53.82 39.67 -5.37
C GLU A 1181 52.30 39.54 -5.53
N GLU A 1182 51.79 39.45 -6.77
CA GLU A 1182 50.37 39.26 -7.05
C GLU A 1182 49.85 37.91 -6.51
N THR A 1183 50.59 36.83 -6.74
CA THR A 1183 50.24 35.50 -6.22
C THR A 1183 50.39 35.42 -4.70
N GLN A 1184 51.34 36.15 -4.11
CA GLN A 1184 51.47 36.26 -2.65
C GLN A 1184 50.24 36.92 -2.03
N GLU A 1185 49.68 37.96 -2.65
CA GLU A 1185 48.45 38.61 -2.18
C GLU A 1185 47.24 37.66 -2.26
N GLU A 1186 47.13 36.86 -3.33
CA GLU A 1186 46.08 35.84 -3.45
C GLU A 1186 46.18 34.76 -2.38
N ILE A 1187 47.39 34.23 -2.14
CA ILE A 1187 47.64 33.22 -1.11
C ILE A 1187 47.34 33.79 0.28
N TYR A 1188 47.71 35.05 0.56
CA TYR A 1188 47.41 35.71 1.83
C TYR A 1188 45.90 35.86 2.04
N LYS A 1189 45.15 36.31 1.03
CA LYS A 1189 43.68 36.41 1.10
C LYS A 1189 43.03 35.06 1.35
N ALA A 1190 43.54 33.99 0.73
CA ALA A 1190 43.05 32.63 0.95
C ALA A 1190 43.36 32.13 2.37
N TYR A 1191 44.56 32.38 2.88
CA TYR A 1191 44.95 32.12 4.28
C TYR A 1191 44.02 32.86 5.25
N GLU A 1192 43.85 34.17 5.05
CA GLU A 1192 43.01 35.02 5.89
C GLU A 1192 41.55 34.52 5.87
N ARG A 1193 41.03 34.11 4.71
CA ARG A 1193 39.68 33.53 4.60
C ARG A 1193 39.48 32.29 5.47
N LEU A 1194 40.49 31.40 5.50
CA LEU A 1194 40.42 30.12 6.23
C LEU A 1194 40.59 30.25 7.74
N VAL A 1195 41.35 31.25 8.20
CA VAL A 1195 41.87 31.31 9.57
C VAL A 1195 41.35 32.51 10.37
N HIS A 1196 40.94 33.59 9.72
CA HIS A 1196 40.54 34.81 10.41
C HIS A 1196 39.22 34.61 11.21
N PRO A 1197 39.12 35.14 12.44
CA PRO A 1197 37.93 34.99 13.29
C PRO A 1197 36.62 35.45 12.64
N ASP A 1198 36.63 36.59 11.95
CA ASP A 1198 35.45 37.14 11.26
C ASP A 1198 35.09 36.42 9.94
N GLN A 1199 35.87 35.40 9.57
CA GLN A 1199 35.67 34.60 8.36
C GLN A 1199 35.45 33.11 8.72
N MET A 1200 36.09 32.16 8.06
CA MET A 1200 35.87 30.72 8.36
C MET A 1200 36.53 30.28 9.67
N GLY A 1201 37.43 31.08 10.24
CA GLY A 1201 38.26 30.69 11.37
C GLY A 1201 37.48 30.24 12.60
N THR A 1202 36.44 31.00 12.99
CA THR A 1202 35.61 30.68 14.18
C THR A 1202 34.30 29.98 13.85
N ILE A 1203 33.76 30.19 12.64
CA ILE A 1203 32.47 29.62 12.20
C ILE A 1203 32.58 28.10 12.04
N PHE A 1204 33.69 27.63 11.46
CA PHE A 1204 33.97 26.21 11.29
C PHE A 1204 34.63 25.63 12.54
N LYS A 1205 34.22 24.41 12.88
CA LYS A 1205 34.70 23.64 14.02
C LYS A 1205 35.35 22.36 13.54
N ALA A 1206 36.47 21.98 14.14
CA ALA A 1206 37.17 20.73 13.90
C ALA A 1206 37.03 19.82 15.13
N MET A 1207 36.60 18.58 14.93
CA MET A 1207 36.48 17.55 15.95
C MET A 1207 37.17 16.26 15.47
N ALA A 1208 37.99 15.66 16.33
CA ALA A 1208 38.66 14.39 16.03
C ALA A 1208 38.10 13.25 16.90
N LEU A 1209 37.87 12.09 16.29
CA LEU A 1209 37.53 10.85 16.98
C LEU A 1209 38.69 9.86 16.85
N ILE A 1210 39.05 9.17 17.93
CA ILE A 1210 40.12 8.17 17.90
C ILE A 1210 39.83 7.02 18.86
N SER A 1211 40.25 5.80 18.49
CA SER A 1211 40.10 4.65 19.37
C SER A 1211 40.84 4.87 20.70
N THR A 1212 40.20 4.49 21.81
CA THR A 1212 40.80 4.52 23.16
C THR A 1212 42.07 3.69 23.28
N LYS A 1213 42.26 2.72 22.38
CA LYS A 1213 43.44 1.84 22.29
C LYS A 1213 44.69 2.60 21.82
N VAL A 1214 44.53 3.78 21.20
CA VAL A 1214 45.63 4.61 20.71
C VAL A 1214 46.06 5.59 21.82
N PRO A 1215 47.32 5.56 22.26
CA PRO A 1215 47.80 6.44 23.30
C PRO A 1215 48.06 7.85 22.77
N GLY A 1216 47.74 8.88 23.58
CA GLY A 1216 48.03 10.28 23.28
C GLY A 1216 46.83 11.08 22.79
N VAL A 1217 47.10 12.32 22.40
CA VAL A 1217 46.12 13.26 21.83
C VAL A 1217 46.44 13.43 20.34
N PRO A 1218 45.43 13.46 19.45
CA PRO A 1218 45.66 13.76 18.04
C PRO A 1218 46.38 15.11 17.86
N VAL A 1219 47.22 15.19 16.83
CA VAL A 1219 47.95 16.43 16.51
C VAL A 1219 46.96 17.58 16.30
N ALA A 1220 47.31 18.78 16.79
CA ALA A 1220 46.48 19.98 16.86
C ALA A 1220 45.37 20.03 17.93
N PHE A 1221 45.16 18.95 18.71
CA PHE A 1221 44.13 18.90 19.77
C PHE A 1221 44.68 18.86 21.20
N GLY A 1222 46.01 18.99 21.39
CA GLY A 1222 46.71 18.73 22.65
C GLY A 1222 46.91 19.92 23.60
N GLY A 1223 46.40 21.11 23.29
CA GLY A 1223 46.49 22.28 24.17
C GLY A 1223 45.46 22.21 25.30
N ASP A 1224 45.85 22.57 26.53
CA ASP A 1224 44.90 22.84 27.62
C ASP A 1224 44.05 24.05 27.21
N HIS A 1225 42.86 23.78 26.68
CA HIS A 1225 41.89 24.77 26.26
C HIS A 1225 40.66 24.66 27.15
N ASN A 1226 40.84 25.04 28.41
CA ASN A 1226 39.77 25.43 29.34
C ASN A 1226 39.71 26.95 29.44
#